data_AF-A0AAV0NG07-F1
#
_entry.id   AF-A0AAV0NG07-F1
#
_cell.length_a   1.000
_cell.length_b   1.000
_cell.length_c   1.000
_cell.angle_alpha   90.00
_cell.angle_beta   90.00
_cell.angle_gamma   90.00
#
_symmetry.space_group_name_H-M   'P 1'
#
loop_
_entity.id
_entity.type
_entity.pdbx_description
1 polymer ?
#
loop_
_entity_poly.entity_id
_entity_poly.type
_entity_poly.pdbx_seq_one_letter_code
_entity_poly.pdbx_strand_id
1 'polypeptide(L)'
;MAKVASLITFALMGLLLVIAVVEGGSPVGKPGYRIHTLFSVECQNYFDWQTVGLMHSFSKARQPGPITRLLSCTDEEKKSYRGMHLAPTFQVPSMSRHPKTGDWYPAINKPAGVVHWLNHSEEAKHVDWVVILDADMIIRGPIIPTELGAERGRPVSAYYGYLVGCDNILAKIHTKHPELCDKVGGLLAMHIDDLRALAPKWLAKTEEVREDKAHWSTNITGDIYGKGWISEMYGYSFGAAEVGLRHKINDDLMIYPGYIPRPGVEPILFHYGLPFTVGNWSFSKLQHHEDDIIYRCGELFPEPPYPREVYTMESEPNKRRALLLSVECMNTLNEGLVLRHAADGCPKPKWSKYLSFLKSKTFANLSRPKIFSPGVQQTMEAGEDQQPLFGETMKPHPKIHTVFSTECSPYFDWQTVGLIHSFHLSGQPGNITRLLSCTDEDLKQYKGHDLAPTHYVPSMSRHPLTGDWYPAINKPAGVLHWLNHVGDIDAEYIVILDADMILRGPITPWEFNASRGHPVSTPYEYLIGCDNELAEMHTSHPEYCDKVGGVIIMHIDDLRKFAMYWLLKTEEVRFDKEHYATNLTGDIYSSGWISEMYGYSFGAAELKLRHVVSREILIYPGYVPEQGVKYRVFHYGLEFSVGNWSFDKANWRDKDIVNTCWAQFPDPPDPSTLDRTDENILQKNLLSIECGKKLNEALMLHHSKRNCPDPSSPILTSPKLETRTSRKFGKIEEKPKTSTVPARYTQELSQADQNDGHFRSLKVWVVALWAFSGLGFVVVMTMVFSGRKSKGTKGKSSRSRKRHSSQDSWT
;
A
#
# COMPACT_ATOMS: atom_id res chain seq x y z
N MET A 1 -44.06 28.17 -52.82
CA MET A 1 -44.04 27.19 -51.71
C MET A 1 -43.11 25.98 -51.95
N ALA A 2 -42.99 25.45 -53.17
CA ALA A 2 -42.13 24.28 -53.46
C ALA A 2 -40.66 24.36 -52.96
N LYS A 3 -40.00 25.53 -53.08
CA LYS A 3 -38.59 25.69 -52.64
C LYS A 3 -38.39 25.59 -51.11
N VAL A 4 -39.40 25.96 -50.30
CA VAL A 4 -39.31 25.85 -48.83
C VAL A 4 -39.58 24.42 -48.37
N ALA A 5 -40.52 23.72 -49.01
CA ALA A 5 -40.72 22.29 -48.80
C ALA A 5 -39.43 21.51 -49.09
N SER A 6 -38.76 21.78 -50.23
CA SER A 6 -37.51 21.13 -50.59
C SER A 6 -36.39 21.32 -49.55
N LEU A 7 -36.16 22.54 -49.03
CA LEU A 7 -35.17 22.75 -47.97
C LEU A 7 -35.51 22.00 -46.68
N ILE A 8 -36.78 21.93 -46.29
CA ILE A 8 -37.22 21.18 -45.10
C ILE A 8 -37.02 19.68 -45.33
N THR A 9 -37.28 19.16 -46.53
CA THR A 9 -37.01 17.76 -46.89
C THR A 9 -35.51 17.44 -46.85
N PHE A 10 -34.65 18.32 -47.38
CA PHE A 10 -33.19 18.14 -47.29
C PHE A 10 -32.66 18.22 -45.85
N ALA A 11 -33.21 19.10 -45.01
CA ALA A 11 -32.85 19.16 -43.59
C ALA A 11 -33.30 17.91 -42.81
N LEU A 12 -34.49 17.37 -43.10
CA LEU A 12 -34.97 16.11 -42.53
C LEU A 12 -34.20 14.88 -43.04
N MET A 13 -33.82 14.85 -44.32
CA MET A 13 -32.92 13.82 -44.86
C MET A 13 -31.52 13.89 -44.24
N GLY A 14 -30.98 15.09 -44.04
CA GLY A 14 -29.71 15.27 -43.33
C GLY A 14 -29.78 14.80 -41.88
N LEU A 15 -30.88 15.09 -41.17
CA LEU A 15 -31.07 14.62 -39.80
C LEU A 15 -31.27 13.09 -39.72
N LEU A 16 -31.99 12.51 -40.68
CA LEU A 16 -32.17 11.05 -40.79
C LEU A 16 -30.89 10.33 -41.21
N LEU A 17 -30.03 10.91 -42.05
CA LEU A 17 -28.70 10.37 -42.32
C LEU A 17 -27.80 10.41 -41.08
N VAL A 18 -27.85 11.49 -40.30
CA VAL A 18 -27.08 11.57 -39.04
C VAL A 18 -27.57 10.54 -38.01
N ILE A 19 -28.87 10.26 -37.95
CA ILE A 19 -29.42 9.20 -37.09
C ILE A 19 -29.04 7.80 -37.63
N ALA A 20 -29.12 7.57 -38.94
CA ALA A 20 -28.73 6.30 -39.55
C ALA A 20 -27.23 5.99 -39.41
N VAL A 21 -26.37 7.01 -39.36
CA VAL A 21 -24.92 6.88 -39.07
C VAL A 21 -24.65 6.58 -37.58
N VAL A 22 -25.62 6.79 -36.69
CA VAL A 22 -25.51 6.46 -35.25
C VAL A 22 -26.02 5.04 -34.92
N GLU A 23 -26.88 4.44 -35.76
CA GLU A 23 -27.44 3.09 -35.53
C GLU A 23 -26.96 2.00 -36.52
N GLY A 24 -26.13 2.32 -37.52
CA GLY A 24 -25.59 1.36 -38.50
C GLY A 24 -24.06 1.27 -38.48
N GLY A 25 -23.50 0.17 -37.95
CA GLY A 25 -22.05 0.00 -37.83
C GLY A 25 -21.34 -0.60 -39.07
N SER A 26 -20.03 -0.29 -39.17
CA SER A 26 -18.98 -0.95 -39.98
C SER A 26 -18.66 -0.38 -41.38
N PRO A 27 -17.40 -0.46 -41.87
CA PRO A 27 -16.10 -0.58 -41.16
C PRO A 27 -15.01 0.39 -41.69
N VAL A 28 -13.75 0.09 -41.35
CA VAL A 28 -12.45 0.64 -41.83
C VAL A 28 -11.79 1.66 -40.91
N GLY A 29 -10.98 1.14 -39.98
CA GLY A 29 -10.11 1.89 -39.08
C GLY A 29 -9.12 1.00 -38.32
N LYS A 30 -8.47 0.06 -39.01
CA LYS A 30 -7.74 -1.12 -38.45
C LYS A 30 -8.68 -2.09 -37.69
N PRO A 31 -8.32 -3.36 -37.45
CA PRO A 31 -9.14 -4.25 -36.63
C PRO A 31 -9.06 -3.79 -35.17
N GLY A 32 -10.06 -3.03 -34.73
CA GLY A 32 -10.22 -2.67 -33.33
C GLY A 32 -10.50 -3.92 -32.50
N TYR A 33 -9.57 -4.25 -31.60
CA TYR A 33 -9.69 -5.39 -30.70
C TYR A 33 -11.02 -5.33 -29.92
N ARG A 34 -11.82 -6.40 -29.99
CA ARG A 34 -13.13 -6.47 -29.36
C ARG A 34 -12.96 -6.89 -27.90
N ILE A 35 -13.06 -5.92 -27.01
CA ILE A 35 -13.01 -6.10 -25.55
C ILE A 35 -14.43 -6.38 -25.03
N HIS A 36 -14.58 -7.29 -24.08
CA HIS A 36 -15.84 -7.56 -23.36
C HIS A 36 -15.59 -7.60 -21.86
N THR A 37 -16.37 -6.87 -21.07
CA THR A 37 -16.27 -6.91 -19.59
C THR A 37 -17.31 -7.86 -19.01
N LEU A 38 -16.91 -8.75 -18.11
CA LEU A 38 -17.77 -9.68 -17.39
C LEU A 38 -17.67 -9.45 -15.88
N PHE A 39 -18.77 -9.66 -15.16
CA PHE A 39 -18.77 -9.77 -13.71
C PHE A 39 -19.87 -10.75 -13.27
N SER A 40 -19.66 -11.45 -12.17
CA SER A 40 -20.57 -12.49 -11.66
C SER A 40 -21.29 -12.04 -10.40
N VAL A 41 -22.58 -12.32 -10.30
CA VAL A 41 -23.44 -11.99 -9.14
C VAL A 41 -24.54 -13.02 -8.93
N GLU A 42 -25.19 -12.97 -7.76
CA GLU A 42 -26.42 -13.72 -7.46
C GLU A 42 -27.67 -12.82 -7.42
N CYS A 43 -28.87 -13.43 -7.49
CA CYS A 43 -30.18 -12.76 -7.42
C CYS A 43 -30.51 -12.17 -6.02
N GLN A 44 -29.65 -11.29 -5.46
CA GLN A 44 -29.79 -10.77 -4.09
C GLN A 44 -29.56 -9.26 -4.00
N ASN A 45 -30.24 -8.60 -3.04
CA ASN A 45 -30.12 -7.16 -2.78
C ASN A 45 -28.65 -6.72 -2.62
N TYR A 46 -27.83 -7.56 -1.97
CA TYR A 46 -26.40 -7.38 -1.79
C TYR A 46 -25.68 -7.02 -3.09
N PHE A 47 -25.98 -7.75 -4.17
CA PHE A 47 -25.36 -7.56 -5.47
C PHE A 47 -26.05 -6.51 -6.33
N ASP A 48 -27.29 -6.14 -6.03
CA ASP A 48 -28.02 -5.09 -6.77
C ASP A 48 -27.35 -3.72 -6.59
N TRP A 49 -26.98 -3.35 -5.36
CA TRP A 49 -26.31 -2.07 -5.12
C TRP A 49 -24.85 -2.06 -5.60
N GLN A 50 -24.17 -3.22 -5.55
CA GLN A 50 -22.85 -3.40 -6.15
C GLN A 50 -22.90 -3.26 -7.68
N THR A 51 -23.87 -3.90 -8.33
CA THR A 51 -24.13 -3.78 -9.78
C THR A 51 -24.30 -2.32 -10.19
N VAL A 52 -25.04 -1.52 -9.42
CA VAL A 52 -25.25 -0.09 -9.70
C VAL A 52 -23.94 0.71 -9.58
N GLY A 53 -23.11 0.42 -8.57
CA GLY A 53 -21.77 1.00 -8.43
C GLY A 53 -20.87 0.71 -9.63
N LEU A 54 -20.76 -0.58 -9.98
CA LEU A 54 -19.92 -1.03 -11.10
C LEU A 54 -20.40 -0.46 -12.43
N MET A 55 -21.70 -0.57 -12.76
CA MET A 55 -22.27 -0.05 -14.02
C MET A 55 -22.14 1.47 -14.16
N HIS A 56 -22.31 2.22 -13.07
CA HIS A 56 -22.09 3.67 -13.07
C HIS A 56 -20.61 4.00 -13.33
N SER A 57 -19.71 3.33 -12.61
CA SER A 57 -18.27 3.54 -12.76
C SER A 57 -17.75 3.16 -14.16
N PHE A 58 -18.24 2.06 -14.73
CA PHE A 58 -17.98 1.63 -16.11
C PHE A 58 -18.31 2.71 -17.14
N SER A 59 -19.53 3.26 -17.06
CA SER A 59 -19.99 4.35 -17.93
C SER A 59 -19.15 5.62 -17.74
N LYS A 60 -18.88 5.98 -16.49
CA LYS A 60 -18.13 7.17 -16.11
C LYS A 60 -16.66 7.11 -16.55
N ALA A 61 -16.01 5.96 -16.42
CA ALA A 61 -14.64 5.70 -16.85
C ALA A 61 -14.50 5.64 -18.38
N ARG A 62 -15.62 5.49 -19.11
CA ARG A 62 -15.69 5.23 -20.55
C ARG A 62 -14.96 3.94 -20.94
N GLN A 63 -15.20 2.88 -20.16
CA GLN A 63 -14.67 1.55 -20.46
C GLN A 63 -15.09 1.12 -21.88
N PRO A 64 -14.16 0.71 -22.76
CA PRO A 64 -14.50 0.25 -24.10
C PRO A 64 -15.10 -1.16 -24.08
N GLY A 65 -15.96 -1.42 -25.07
CA GLY A 65 -16.67 -2.69 -25.23
C GLY A 65 -18.00 -2.75 -24.47
N PRO A 66 -18.80 -3.81 -24.67
CA PRO A 66 -19.95 -4.12 -23.82
C PRO A 66 -19.52 -4.66 -22.44
N ILE A 67 -20.45 -4.57 -21.48
CA ILE A 67 -20.38 -5.25 -20.18
C ILE A 67 -21.57 -6.18 -20.01
N THR A 68 -21.32 -7.43 -19.61
CA THR A 68 -22.36 -8.44 -19.38
C THR A 68 -22.26 -8.99 -17.96
N ARG A 69 -23.37 -8.89 -17.23
CA ARG A 69 -23.55 -9.44 -15.88
C ARG A 69 -23.93 -10.92 -15.98
N LEU A 70 -23.10 -11.79 -15.43
CA LEU A 70 -23.38 -13.21 -15.27
C LEU A 70 -24.21 -13.38 -13.99
N LEU A 71 -25.51 -13.63 -14.14
CA LEU A 71 -26.46 -13.64 -13.03
C LEU A 71 -26.88 -15.07 -12.70
N SER A 72 -26.39 -15.59 -11.57
CA SER A 72 -26.77 -16.88 -11.00
C SER A 72 -27.99 -16.73 -10.10
N CYS A 73 -29.04 -17.52 -10.34
CA CYS A 73 -30.24 -17.51 -9.49
C CYS A 73 -30.77 -18.92 -9.30
N THR A 74 -31.28 -19.21 -8.11
CA THR A 74 -32.22 -20.32 -7.91
C THR A 74 -33.57 -20.00 -8.56
N ASP A 75 -34.37 -21.03 -8.85
CA ASP A 75 -35.73 -20.84 -9.39
C ASP A 75 -36.64 -20.09 -8.40
N GLU A 76 -36.36 -20.19 -7.09
CA GLU A 76 -37.06 -19.47 -6.02
C GLU A 76 -36.73 -17.97 -6.03
N GLU A 77 -35.45 -17.60 -5.98
CA GLU A 77 -35.01 -16.19 -6.01
C GLU A 77 -35.50 -15.50 -7.29
N LYS A 78 -35.42 -16.20 -8.43
CA LYS A 78 -35.81 -15.67 -9.75
C LYS A 78 -37.27 -15.22 -9.83
N LYS A 79 -38.19 -15.85 -9.10
CA LYS A 79 -39.64 -15.54 -9.12
C LYS A 79 -39.95 -14.13 -8.58
N SER A 80 -39.11 -13.60 -7.69
CA SER A 80 -39.31 -12.30 -7.03
C SER A 80 -38.18 -11.29 -7.29
N TYR A 81 -37.12 -11.68 -8.01
CA TYR A 81 -35.97 -10.83 -8.26
C TYR A 81 -36.30 -9.59 -9.11
N ARG A 82 -36.06 -8.41 -8.55
CA ARG A 82 -36.40 -7.09 -9.13
C ARG A 82 -35.27 -6.52 -10.01
N GLY A 83 -34.03 -6.96 -9.80
CA GLY A 83 -32.81 -6.32 -10.32
C GLY A 83 -32.42 -6.69 -11.76
N MET A 84 -33.29 -7.37 -12.53
CA MET A 84 -32.99 -7.78 -13.92
C MET A 84 -32.58 -6.61 -14.84
N HIS A 85 -33.08 -5.41 -14.57
CA HIS A 85 -32.89 -4.21 -15.38
C HIS A 85 -31.62 -3.39 -15.03
N LEU A 86 -30.83 -3.83 -14.03
CA LEU A 86 -29.71 -3.05 -13.49
C LEU A 86 -28.46 -3.06 -14.40
N ALA A 87 -28.29 -4.11 -15.22
CA ALA A 87 -27.19 -4.28 -16.17
C ALA A 87 -27.62 -5.18 -17.34
N PRO A 88 -26.96 -5.12 -18.52
CA PRO A 88 -27.08 -6.17 -19.53
C PRO A 88 -26.73 -7.51 -18.88
N THR A 89 -27.67 -8.46 -18.92
CA THR A 89 -27.64 -9.64 -18.04
C THR A 89 -27.72 -10.93 -18.86
N PHE A 90 -26.72 -11.79 -18.70
CA PHE A 90 -26.75 -13.18 -19.16
C PHE A 90 -27.05 -14.07 -17.96
N GLN A 91 -28.20 -14.75 -17.99
CA GLN A 91 -28.62 -15.65 -16.92
C GLN A 91 -27.81 -16.93 -17.00
N VAL A 92 -27.28 -17.40 -15.88
CA VAL A 92 -26.53 -18.65 -15.78
C VAL A 92 -27.14 -19.54 -14.69
N PRO A 93 -27.01 -20.88 -14.77
CA PRO A 93 -27.47 -21.77 -13.71
C PRO A 93 -26.75 -21.46 -12.38
N SER A 94 -27.50 -21.40 -11.27
CA SER A 94 -26.87 -21.32 -9.95
C SER A 94 -26.17 -22.64 -9.61
N MET A 95 -24.91 -22.54 -9.22
CA MET A 95 -24.11 -23.60 -8.63
C MET A 95 -23.88 -23.35 -7.13
N SER A 96 -24.56 -22.36 -6.52
CA SER A 96 -24.39 -21.97 -5.11
C SER A 96 -24.59 -23.13 -4.14
N ARG A 97 -25.44 -24.11 -4.51
CA ARG A 97 -25.42 -25.47 -3.97
C ARG A 97 -24.90 -26.41 -5.05
N HIS A 98 -23.75 -27.04 -4.80
CA HIS A 98 -23.11 -27.91 -5.78
C HIS A 98 -24.00 -29.15 -6.07
N PRO A 99 -24.36 -29.43 -7.35
CA PRO A 99 -25.40 -30.41 -7.68
C PRO A 99 -25.06 -31.86 -7.32
N LYS A 100 -23.77 -32.21 -7.15
CA LYS A 100 -23.34 -33.58 -6.78
C LYS A 100 -23.17 -33.76 -5.28
N THR A 101 -22.55 -32.79 -4.59
CA THR A 101 -22.17 -32.93 -3.16
C THR A 101 -23.12 -32.22 -2.20
N GLY A 102 -23.99 -31.34 -2.70
CA GLY A 102 -24.87 -30.51 -1.89
C GLY A 102 -24.16 -29.40 -1.09
N ASP A 103 -22.84 -29.27 -1.22
CA ASP A 103 -22.04 -28.24 -0.53
C ASP A 103 -22.54 -26.84 -0.94
N TRP A 104 -22.69 -25.95 0.03
CA TRP A 104 -23.07 -24.57 -0.23
C TRP A 104 -21.82 -23.70 -0.34
N TYR A 105 -21.52 -23.26 -1.56
CA TYR A 105 -20.36 -22.45 -1.87
C TYR A 105 -20.65 -21.46 -3.02
N PRO A 106 -21.31 -20.32 -2.75
CA PRO A 106 -21.70 -19.33 -3.75
C PRO A 106 -20.63 -18.86 -4.74
N ALA A 107 -19.36 -18.79 -4.33
CA ALA A 107 -18.29 -18.25 -5.19
C ALA A 107 -18.05 -19.10 -6.45
N ILE A 108 -18.37 -20.40 -6.44
CA ILE A 108 -18.25 -21.28 -7.63
C ILE A 108 -19.12 -20.82 -8.81
N ASN A 109 -20.12 -19.96 -8.58
CA ASN A 109 -20.90 -19.34 -9.64
C ASN A 109 -20.04 -18.55 -10.64
N LYS A 110 -18.91 -17.97 -10.21
CA LYS A 110 -18.04 -17.18 -11.08
C LYS A 110 -17.38 -18.04 -12.17
N PRO A 111 -16.62 -19.11 -11.88
CA PRO A 111 -16.11 -20.01 -12.91
C PRO A 111 -17.22 -20.74 -13.67
N ALA A 112 -18.28 -21.19 -13.00
CA ALA A 112 -19.40 -21.88 -13.66
C ALA A 112 -20.13 -20.98 -14.66
N GLY A 113 -20.39 -19.72 -14.30
CA GLY A 113 -21.02 -18.72 -15.15
C GLY A 113 -20.14 -18.34 -16.34
N VAL A 114 -18.82 -18.23 -16.17
CA VAL A 114 -17.88 -17.99 -17.26
C VAL A 114 -17.87 -19.16 -18.25
N VAL A 115 -17.83 -20.41 -17.78
CA VAL A 115 -17.98 -21.60 -18.64
C VAL A 115 -19.33 -21.59 -19.36
N HIS A 116 -20.42 -21.23 -18.67
CA HIS A 116 -21.74 -21.18 -19.28
C HIS A 116 -21.85 -20.10 -20.36
N TRP A 117 -21.29 -18.90 -20.14
CA TRP A 117 -21.24 -17.80 -21.11
C TRP A 117 -20.42 -18.15 -22.35
N LEU A 118 -19.23 -18.75 -22.19
CA LEU A 118 -18.40 -19.20 -23.31
C LEU A 118 -19.11 -20.21 -24.23
N ASN A 119 -19.92 -21.09 -23.63
CA ASN A 119 -20.59 -22.17 -24.35
C ASN A 119 -21.92 -21.75 -25.02
N HIS A 120 -22.63 -20.75 -24.47
CA HIS A 120 -24.01 -20.43 -24.86
C HIS A 120 -24.24 -18.98 -25.31
N SER A 121 -23.29 -18.05 -25.09
CA SER A 121 -23.42 -16.66 -25.54
C SER A 121 -22.95 -16.49 -26.98
N GLU A 122 -23.78 -15.88 -27.82
CA GLU A 122 -23.35 -15.42 -29.15
C GLU A 122 -22.27 -14.33 -29.08
N GLU A 123 -22.28 -13.52 -28.00
CA GLU A 123 -21.25 -12.48 -27.77
C GLU A 123 -19.86 -13.11 -27.66
N ALA A 124 -19.73 -14.25 -26.96
CA ALA A 124 -18.47 -14.95 -26.72
C ALA A 124 -17.79 -15.50 -28.00
N LYS A 125 -18.51 -15.56 -29.13
CA LYS A 125 -17.98 -15.90 -30.45
C LYS A 125 -17.33 -14.71 -31.16
N HIS A 126 -17.56 -13.50 -30.66
CA HIS A 126 -17.25 -12.23 -31.32
C HIS A 126 -16.45 -11.27 -30.45
N VAL A 127 -15.64 -11.83 -29.55
CA VAL A 127 -14.76 -11.13 -28.61
C VAL A 127 -13.33 -11.61 -28.82
N ASP A 128 -12.36 -10.72 -28.66
CA ASP A 128 -10.93 -11.03 -28.76
C ASP A 128 -10.26 -10.97 -27.37
N TRP A 129 -10.70 -10.05 -26.51
CA TRP A 129 -10.20 -9.86 -25.15
C TRP A 129 -11.33 -9.80 -24.13
N VAL A 130 -11.13 -10.44 -22.98
CA VAL A 130 -12.09 -10.45 -21.86
C VAL A 130 -11.46 -9.79 -20.64
N VAL A 131 -12.24 -8.95 -19.98
CA VAL A 131 -11.94 -8.36 -18.67
C VAL A 131 -12.97 -8.90 -17.68
N ILE A 132 -12.55 -9.72 -16.71
CA ILE A 132 -13.42 -10.21 -15.64
C ILE A 132 -13.13 -9.40 -14.37
N LEU A 133 -14.19 -8.89 -13.75
CA LEU A 133 -14.16 -8.10 -12.51
C LEU A 133 -15.05 -8.72 -11.43
N ASP A 134 -14.78 -8.39 -10.18
CA ASP A 134 -15.70 -8.63 -9.07
C ASP A 134 -16.77 -7.52 -9.00
N ALA A 135 -17.92 -7.82 -8.38
CA ALA A 135 -19.04 -6.89 -8.31
C ALA A 135 -18.78 -5.69 -7.38
N ASP A 136 -17.93 -5.86 -6.37
CA ASP A 136 -17.52 -4.85 -5.40
C ASP A 136 -16.34 -4.00 -5.87
N MET A 137 -16.38 -3.60 -7.14
CA MET A 137 -15.36 -2.79 -7.79
C MET A 137 -15.89 -1.48 -8.36
N ILE A 138 -15.07 -0.43 -8.30
CA ILE A 138 -15.32 0.87 -8.96
C ILE A 138 -14.21 1.14 -9.97
N ILE A 139 -14.58 1.20 -11.24
CA ILE A 139 -13.68 1.52 -12.35
C ILE A 139 -13.42 3.03 -12.35
N ARG A 140 -12.15 3.42 -12.16
CA ARG A 140 -11.68 4.82 -12.20
C ARG A 140 -11.10 5.19 -13.56
N GLY A 141 -10.68 4.23 -14.36
CA GLY A 141 -10.05 4.43 -15.67
C GLY A 141 -10.30 3.26 -16.61
N PRO A 142 -10.21 3.43 -17.94
CA PRO A 142 -10.42 2.34 -18.87
C PRO A 142 -9.35 1.25 -18.70
N ILE A 143 -9.82 0.02 -18.59
CA ILE A 143 -9.08 -1.23 -18.48
C ILE A 143 -8.98 -1.80 -19.90
N ILE A 144 -7.87 -1.51 -20.58
CA ILE A 144 -7.62 -1.94 -21.96
C ILE A 144 -6.53 -3.02 -21.93
N PRO A 145 -6.87 -4.32 -22.09
CA PRO A 145 -5.93 -5.42 -21.84
C PRO A 145 -4.58 -5.27 -22.53
N THR A 146 -4.56 -4.82 -23.79
CA THR A 146 -3.33 -4.58 -24.57
C THR A 146 -2.49 -3.40 -24.04
N GLU A 147 -3.10 -2.34 -23.52
CA GLU A 147 -2.38 -1.20 -22.89
C GLU A 147 -1.85 -1.58 -21.50
N LEU A 148 -2.51 -2.52 -20.82
CA LEU A 148 -1.99 -3.15 -19.61
C LEU A 148 -0.89 -4.20 -19.91
N GLY A 149 -0.63 -4.48 -21.19
CA GLY A 149 0.40 -5.40 -21.66
C GLY A 149 -0.03 -6.87 -21.78
N ALA A 150 -1.32 -7.19 -21.69
CA ALA A 150 -1.79 -8.57 -21.84
C ALA A 150 -1.47 -9.11 -23.25
N GLU A 151 -1.01 -10.36 -23.31
CA GLU A 151 -0.70 -11.11 -24.53
C GLU A 151 -1.39 -12.48 -24.46
N ARG A 152 -1.53 -13.18 -25.59
CA ARG A 152 -1.95 -14.59 -25.61
C ARG A 152 -0.98 -15.42 -24.77
N GLY A 153 -1.50 -16.27 -23.88
CA GLY A 153 -0.71 -17.03 -22.91
C GLY A 153 -0.18 -16.22 -21.71
N ARG A 154 -0.29 -14.88 -21.74
CA ARG A 154 0.22 -13.97 -20.69
C ARG A 154 -0.85 -12.94 -20.28
N PRO A 155 -1.89 -13.39 -19.56
CA PRO A 155 -2.93 -12.51 -19.01
C PRO A 155 -2.35 -11.47 -18.04
N VAL A 156 -3.06 -10.36 -17.82
CA VAL A 156 -2.77 -9.37 -16.78
C VAL A 156 -3.72 -9.54 -15.60
N SER A 157 -3.20 -9.42 -14.38
CA SER A 157 -4.00 -9.44 -13.16
C SER A 157 -3.38 -8.62 -12.02
N ALA A 158 -4.17 -8.33 -10.98
CA ALA A 158 -3.69 -7.74 -9.74
C ALA A 158 -3.17 -8.82 -8.78
N TYR A 159 -2.19 -8.46 -7.93
CA TYR A 159 -1.56 -9.38 -6.99
C TYR A 159 -2.44 -9.67 -5.77
N TYR A 160 -2.66 -10.95 -5.47
CA TYR A 160 -3.44 -11.44 -4.33
C TYR A 160 -2.52 -12.19 -3.35
N GLY A 161 -1.63 -11.44 -2.68
CA GLY A 161 -0.54 -12.01 -1.87
C GLY A 161 -0.95 -12.96 -0.74
N TYR A 162 -2.20 -12.91 -0.29
CA TYR A 162 -2.76 -13.84 0.69
C TYR A 162 -3.00 -15.26 0.15
N LEU A 163 -2.86 -15.49 -1.17
CA LEU A 163 -2.91 -16.82 -1.78
C LEU A 163 -1.62 -17.64 -1.53
N VAL A 164 -1.24 -17.80 -0.26
CA VAL A 164 0.00 -18.48 0.19
C VAL A 164 0.10 -19.96 -0.24
N GLY A 165 -1.03 -20.57 -0.62
CA GLY A 165 -1.13 -21.93 -1.15
C GLY A 165 -0.38 -22.16 -2.46
N CYS A 166 -0.09 -21.09 -3.24
CA CYS A 166 0.82 -21.21 -4.38
C CYS A 166 2.26 -21.56 -3.99
N ASP A 167 2.70 -21.17 -2.78
CA ASP A 167 4.10 -21.34 -2.34
C ASP A 167 4.33 -22.63 -1.52
N ASN A 168 3.28 -23.40 -1.25
CA ASN A 168 3.32 -24.49 -0.27
C ASN A 168 2.77 -25.83 -0.81
N ILE A 169 2.36 -26.72 0.09
CA ILE A 169 1.86 -28.06 -0.26
C ILE A 169 0.59 -28.02 -1.13
N LEU A 170 -0.26 -26.99 -1.00
CA LEU A 170 -1.55 -26.90 -1.69
C LEU A 170 -1.37 -26.91 -3.22
N ALA A 171 -0.42 -26.13 -3.76
CA ALA A 171 -0.08 -26.18 -5.18
C ALA A 171 0.44 -27.55 -5.63
N LYS A 172 1.25 -28.22 -4.81
CA LYS A 172 1.80 -29.55 -5.12
C LYS A 172 0.75 -30.66 -5.11
N ILE A 173 -0.34 -30.48 -4.36
CA ILE A 173 -1.50 -31.37 -4.38
C ILE A 173 -2.36 -31.09 -5.63
N HIS A 174 -2.67 -29.81 -5.88
CA HIS A 174 -3.75 -29.41 -6.79
C HIS A 174 -3.32 -28.91 -8.17
N THR A 175 -2.03 -28.88 -8.51
CA THR A 175 -1.58 -28.65 -9.90
C THR A 175 -0.34 -29.49 -10.21
N LYS A 176 -0.25 -29.95 -11.46
CA LYS A 176 0.98 -30.56 -11.99
C LYS A 176 2.10 -29.55 -12.24
N HIS A 177 1.76 -28.27 -12.22
CA HIS A 177 2.62 -27.14 -12.54
C HIS A 177 2.66 -26.12 -11.38
N PRO A 178 3.09 -26.51 -10.16
CA PRO A 178 3.18 -25.58 -9.03
C PRO A 178 4.11 -24.38 -9.33
N GLU A 179 5.10 -24.55 -10.21
CA GLU A 179 6.00 -23.50 -10.70
C GLU A 179 5.32 -22.40 -11.54
N LEU A 180 4.06 -22.60 -11.93
CA LEU A 180 3.22 -21.64 -12.67
C LEU A 180 2.05 -21.10 -11.82
N CYS A 181 2.02 -21.37 -10.51
CA CYS A 181 0.97 -20.83 -9.62
C CYS A 181 1.22 -19.34 -9.32
N ASP A 182 0.60 -18.46 -10.10
CA ASP A 182 0.59 -17.03 -9.82
C ASP A 182 -0.45 -16.69 -8.72
N LYS A 183 -0.09 -15.83 -7.77
CA LYS A 183 -0.99 -15.29 -6.75
C LYS A 183 -1.79 -14.10 -7.28
N VAL A 184 -2.90 -14.37 -7.96
CA VAL A 184 -3.62 -13.36 -8.75
C VAL A 184 -5.12 -13.38 -8.52
N GLY A 185 -5.77 -12.23 -8.72
CA GLY A 185 -7.22 -12.11 -8.59
C GLY A 185 -7.77 -10.70 -8.84
N GLY A 186 -9.08 -10.56 -8.64
CA GLY A 186 -9.81 -9.30 -8.75
C GLY A 186 -10.03 -8.84 -10.18
N LEU A 187 -8.97 -8.33 -10.81
CA LEU A 187 -8.94 -7.99 -12.23
C LEU A 187 -8.33 -9.16 -13.01
N LEU A 188 -9.05 -9.73 -13.97
CA LEU A 188 -8.52 -10.75 -14.88
C LEU A 188 -8.67 -10.26 -16.34
N ALA A 189 -7.57 -9.85 -16.98
CA ALA A 189 -7.57 -9.33 -18.34
C ALA A 189 -6.78 -10.25 -19.28
N MET A 190 -7.47 -10.94 -20.20
CA MET A 190 -6.87 -12.00 -21.01
C MET A 190 -7.46 -12.14 -22.41
N HIS A 191 -6.76 -12.86 -23.29
CA HIS A 191 -7.26 -13.16 -24.62
C HIS A 191 -8.36 -14.25 -24.55
N ILE A 192 -9.36 -14.19 -25.44
CA ILE A 192 -10.52 -15.11 -25.41
C ILE A 192 -10.11 -16.60 -25.51
N ASP A 193 -9.06 -16.91 -26.27
CA ASP A 193 -8.56 -18.28 -26.43
C ASP A 193 -7.92 -18.83 -25.14
N ASP A 194 -7.25 -17.97 -24.36
CA ASP A 194 -6.72 -18.33 -23.04
C ASP A 194 -7.87 -18.63 -22.08
N LEU A 195 -8.91 -17.80 -22.09
CA LEU A 195 -10.11 -18.00 -21.27
C LEU A 195 -10.86 -19.29 -21.64
N ARG A 196 -10.91 -19.66 -22.93
CA ARG A 196 -11.51 -20.93 -23.39
C ARG A 196 -10.76 -22.16 -22.88
N ALA A 197 -9.43 -22.11 -22.82
CA ALA A 197 -8.63 -23.18 -22.23
C ALA A 197 -8.79 -23.22 -20.70
N LEU A 198 -8.75 -22.04 -20.07
CA LEU A 198 -8.78 -21.87 -18.62
C LEU A 198 -10.13 -22.21 -17.98
N ALA A 199 -11.24 -21.69 -18.49
CA ALA A 199 -12.51 -21.72 -17.76
C ALA A 199 -12.98 -23.13 -17.31
N PRO A 200 -12.87 -24.20 -18.14
CA PRO A 200 -13.19 -25.56 -17.70
C PRO A 200 -12.24 -26.06 -16.58
N LYS A 201 -10.96 -25.70 -16.63
CA LYS A 201 -9.94 -26.04 -15.63
C LYS A 201 -10.15 -25.25 -14.34
N TRP A 202 -10.51 -23.98 -14.43
CA TRP A 202 -10.86 -23.13 -13.29
C TRP A 202 -12.02 -23.74 -12.50
N LEU A 203 -13.12 -24.10 -13.16
CA LEU A 203 -14.26 -24.75 -12.51
C LEU A 203 -13.84 -26.08 -11.84
N ALA A 204 -13.17 -26.97 -12.58
CA ALA A 204 -12.75 -28.27 -12.06
C ALA A 204 -11.77 -28.16 -10.87
N LYS A 205 -10.81 -27.22 -10.91
CA LYS A 205 -9.89 -26.97 -9.81
C LYS A 205 -10.55 -26.25 -8.63
N THR A 206 -11.58 -25.44 -8.86
CA THR A 206 -12.44 -24.93 -7.77
C THR A 206 -13.16 -26.08 -7.06
N GLU A 207 -13.73 -27.04 -7.78
CA GLU A 207 -14.34 -28.25 -7.19
C GLU A 207 -13.31 -29.04 -6.38
N GLU A 208 -12.12 -29.31 -6.95
CA GLU A 208 -11.04 -30.08 -6.33
C GLU A 208 -10.54 -29.48 -5.00
N VAL A 209 -10.21 -28.18 -4.97
CA VAL A 209 -9.75 -27.47 -3.75
C VAL A 209 -10.89 -27.32 -2.73
N ARG A 210 -12.14 -27.22 -3.20
CA ARG A 210 -13.31 -27.12 -2.33
C ARG A 210 -13.65 -28.46 -1.67
N GLU A 211 -13.38 -29.58 -2.33
CA GLU A 211 -13.57 -30.91 -1.75
C GLU A 211 -12.45 -31.29 -0.77
N ASP A 212 -11.24 -30.72 -0.92
CA ASP A 212 -10.13 -30.91 0.02
C ASP A 212 -10.26 -30.08 1.32
N LYS A 213 -11.24 -30.49 2.14
CA LYS A 213 -11.51 -29.90 3.46
C LYS A 213 -10.39 -30.12 4.48
N ALA A 214 -9.44 -31.02 4.21
CA ALA A 214 -8.32 -31.30 5.10
C ALA A 214 -7.26 -30.18 5.05
N HIS A 215 -7.09 -29.54 3.90
CA HIS A 215 -6.10 -28.49 3.67
C HIS A 215 -6.66 -27.06 3.74
N TRP A 216 -7.90 -26.87 4.19
CA TRP A 216 -8.53 -25.55 4.41
C TRP A 216 -7.91 -24.72 5.55
N SER A 217 -6.86 -25.19 6.23
CA SER A 217 -6.27 -24.46 7.35
C SER A 217 -5.65 -23.12 6.90
N THR A 218 -5.69 -22.13 7.79
CA THR A 218 -5.31 -20.74 7.48
C THR A 218 -3.84 -20.60 7.09
N ASN A 219 -2.97 -21.45 7.63
CA ASN A 219 -1.54 -21.51 7.30
C ASN A 219 -1.23 -22.17 5.93
N ILE A 220 -2.19 -22.89 5.34
CA ILE A 220 -2.03 -23.53 4.02
C ILE A 220 -2.70 -22.69 2.94
N THR A 221 -3.92 -22.19 3.19
CA THR A 221 -4.70 -21.45 2.20
C THR A 221 -4.61 -19.94 2.35
N GLY A 222 -4.23 -19.39 3.50
CA GLY A 222 -4.43 -17.96 3.77
C GLY A 222 -5.90 -17.55 3.90
N ASP A 223 -6.85 -18.49 3.88
CA ASP A 223 -8.25 -18.21 4.20
C ASP A 223 -8.34 -17.85 5.68
N ILE A 224 -8.55 -16.57 5.99
CA ILE A 224 -8.65 -16.07 7.37
C ILE A 224 -9.79 -16.72 8.18
N TYR A 225 -10.76 -17.37 7.52
CA TYR A 225 -11.86 -18.08 8.16
C TYR A 225 -11.61 -19.58 8.32
N GLY A 226 -10.66 -20.15 7.57
CA GLY A 226 -10.42 -21.60 7.49
C GLY A 226 -11.66 -22.40 7.06
N LYS A 227 -12.40 -21.91 6.05
CA LYS A 227 -13.66 -22.50 5.54
C LYS A 227 -13.62 -22.77 4.03
N GLY A 228 -12.46 -22.69 3.41
CA GLY A 228 -12.30 -22.81 1.96
C GLY A 228 -13.04 -21.72 1.18
N TRP A 229 -13.18 -20.50 1.75
CA TRP A 229 -13.94 -19.42 1.10
C TRP A 229 -13.30 -18.95 -0.21
N ILE A 230 -11.97 -19.01 -0.28
CA ILE A 230 -11.15 -18.62 -1.44
C ILE A 230 -10.78 -19.80 -2.35
N SER A 231 -11.48 -20.94 -2.26
CA SER A 231 -11.24 -22.12 -3.14
C SER A 231 -11.36 -21.79 -4.63
N GLU A 232 -12.22 -20.85 -4.99
CA GLU A 232 -12.40 -20.36 -6.37
C GLU A 232 -11.19 -19.57 -6.90
N MET A 233 -10.51 -18.82 -6.03
CA MET A 233 -9.29 -18.09 -6.36
C MET A 233 -8.12 -19.06 -6.58
N TYR A 234 -8.01 -20.09 -5.75
CA TYR A 234 -7.06 -21.19 -5.98
C TYR A 234 -7.40 -22.00 -7.23
N GLY A 235 -8.69 -22.25 -7.47
CA GLY A 235 -9.16 -22.88 -8.71
C GLY A 235 -8.73 -22.09 -9.95
N TYR A 236 -8.73 -20.75 -9.88
CA TYR A 236 -8.20 -19.89 -10.94
C TYR A 236 -6.70 -20.11 -11.12
N SER A 237 -5.90 -19.91 -10.07
CA SER A 237 -4.42 -20.01 -10.15
C SER A 237 -3.94 -21.40 -10.56
N PHE A 238 -4.50 -22.47 -10.00
CA PHE A 238 -4.16 -23.85 -10.38
C PHE A 238 -4.68 -24.20 -11.78
N GLY A 239 -5.86 -23.69 -12.16
CA GLY A 239 -6.40 -23.85 -13.52
C GLY A 239 -5.54 -23.15 -14.57
N ALA A 240 -5.01 -21.97 -14.26
CA ALA A 240 -4.11 -21.20 -15.11
C ALA A 240 -2.75 -21.89 -15.28
N ALA A 241 -2.19 -22.41 -14.19
CA ALA A 241 -0.98 -23.24 -14.21
C ALA A 241 -1.15 -24.51 -15.08
N GLU A 242 -2.29 -25.21 -14.94
CA GLU A 242 -2.62 -26.41 -15.72
C GLU A 242 -2.81 -26.18 -17.23
N VAL A 243 -2.99 -24.93 -17.68
CA VAL A 243 -3.05 -24.55 -19.10
C VAL A 243 -1.86 -23.71 -19.55
N GLY A 244 -0.82 -23.59 -18.72
CA GLY A 244 0.45 -22.95 -19.06
C GLY A 244 0.42 -21.42 -19.12
N LEU A 245 -0.57 -20.77 -18.50
CA LEU A 245 -0.64 -19.31 -18.45
C LEU A 245 0.35 -18.77 -17.42
N ARG A 246 0.96 -17.62 -17.73
CA ARG A 246 1.83 -16.90 -16.80
C ARG A 246 1.54 -15.41 -16.79
N HIS A 247 1.08 -14.91 -15.67
CA HIS A 247 0.51 -13.58 -15.56
C HIS A 247 1.59 -12.49 -15.63
N LYS A 248 1.20 -11.36 -16.22
CA LYS A 248 1.83 -10.06 -15.98
C LYS A 248 1.11 -9.43 -14.80
N ILE A 249 1.67 -9.61 -13.61
CA ILE A 249 1.09 -9.13 -12.36
C ILE A 249 1.41 -7.64 -12.21
N ASN A 250 0.41 -6.83 -11.83
CA ASN A 250 0.59 -5.39 -11.63
C ASN A 250 -0.26 -4.88 -10.45
N ASP A 251 0.41 -4.58 -9.34
CA ASP A 251 -0.21 -4.11 -8.08
C ASP A 251 -0.73 -2.66 -8.17
N ASP A 252 -0.33 -1.90 -9.19
CA ASP A 252 -0.71 -0.49 -9.35
C ASP A 252 -2.07 -0.30 -10.02
N LEU A 253 -2.67 -1.36 -10.56
CA LEU A 253 -3.96 -1.30 -11.26
C LEU A 253 -5.13 -1.15 -10.30
N MET A 254 -5.08 -1.86 -9.17
CA MET A 254 -6.20 -2.04 -8.25
C MET A 254 -5.79 -1.71 -6.81
N ILE A 255 -6.61 -0.95 -6.09
CA ILE A 255 -6.38 -0.67 -4.66
C ILE A 255 -7.64 -0.92 -3.83
N TYR A 256 -7.45 -1.39 -2.60
CA TYR A 256 -8.50 -1.41 -1.59
C TYR A 256 -8.65 -0.01 -0.96
N PRO A 257 -9.86 0.57 -0.88
CA PRO A 257 -10.10 1.73 -0.03
C PRO A 257 -9.57 1.52 1.39
N GLY A 258 -8.95 2.56 1.96
CA GLY A 258 -8.23 2.50 3.22
C GLY A 258 -6.73 2.15 3.08
N TYR A 259 -6.30 1.56 1.96
CA TYR A 259 -4.88 1.27 1.72
C TYR A 259 -4.17 2.51 1.15
N ILE A 260 -2.88 2.65 1.48
CA ILE A 260 -2.07 3.78 1.01
C ILE A 260 -1.55 3.46 -0.39
N PRO A 261 -1.90 4.25 -1.43
CA PRO A 261 -1.36 4.03 -2.77
C PRO A 261 0.13 4.33 -2.79
N ARG A 262 0.90 3.54 -3.56
CA ARG A 262 2.32 3.82 -3.80
C ARG A 262 2.48 5.28 -4.32
N PRO A 263 3.43 6.08 -3.77
CA PRO A 263 3.79 7.38 -4.34
C PRO A 263 3.91 7.36 -5.88
N GLY A 264 3.31 8.35 -6.54
CA GLY A 264 3.25 8.47 -8.01
C GLY A 264 2.17 7.64 -8.71
N VAL A 265 1.74 6.52 -8.13
CA VAL A 265 0.78 5.58 -8.76
C VAL A 265 -0.65 6.10 -8.66
N GLU A 266 -1.40 6.15 -9.76
CA GLU A 266 -2.83 6.48 -9.78
C GLU A 266 -3.63 5.25 -10.20
N PRO A 267 -4.22 4.50 -9.25
CA PRO A 267 -4.87 3.21 -9.56
C PRO A 267 -6.11 3.42 -10.42
N ILE A 268 -6.36 2.51 -11.36
CA ILE A 268 -7.50 2.59 -12.29
C ILE A 268 -8.75 1.84 -11.80
N LEU A 269 -8.63 1.10 -10.70
CA LEU A 269 -9.68 0.26 -10.14
C LEU A 269 -9.67 0.33 -8.60
N PHE A 270 -10.84 0.48 -7.97
CA PHE A 270 -11.02 0.22 -6.54
C PHE A 270 -11.65 -1.15 -6.34
N HIS A 271 -11.26 -1.86 -5.28
CA HIS A 271 -11.94 -3.06 -4.79
C HIS A 271 -12.37 -2.82 -3.33
N TYR A 272 -13.66 -2.65 -3.06
CA TYR A 272 -14.18 -2.31 -1.72
C TYR A 272 -14.59 -3.54 -0.89
N GLY A 273 -13.87 -4.65 -1.07
CA GLY A 273 -14.15 -5.93 -0.42
C GLY A 273 -13.91 -5.96 1.10
N LEU A 274 -13.08 -5.05 1.62
CA LEU A 274 -12.69 -4.97 3.03
C LEU A 274 -13.32 -3.75 3.73
N PRO A 275 -13.52 -3.78 5.06
CA PRO A 275 -13.89 -2.61 5.84
C PRO A 275 -12.81 -1.52 5.80
N PHE A 276 -13.21 -0.25 5.77
CA PHE A 276 -12.28 0.88 5.82
C PHE A 276 -12.85 2.09 6.56
N THR A 277 -11.97 3.00 6.97
CA THR A 277 -12.30 4.18 7.79
C THR A 277 -11.76 5.48 7.17
N VAL A 278 -12.41 6.59 7.52
CA VAL A 278 -11.99 7.96 7.20
C VAL A 278 -12.27 8.83 8.42
N GLY A 279 -11.27 8.97 9.30
CA GLY A 279 -11.48 9.54 10.63
C GLY A 279 -12.50 8.72 11.43
N ASN A 280 -13.56 9.37 11.92
CA ASN A 280 -14.64 8.73 12.68
C ASN A 280 -15.73 8.08 11.79
N TRP A 281 -15.66 8.23 10.47
CA TRP A 281 -16.57 7.59 9.53
C TRP A 281 -16.00 6.23 9.09
N SER A 282 -16.85 5.25 8.82
CA SER A 282 -16.44 3.92 8.35
C SER A 282 -17.49 3.29 7.44
N PHE A 283 -17.05 2.33 6.61
CA PHE A 283 -17.93 1.50 5.79
C PHE A 283 -17.42 0.06 5.73
N SER A 284 -18.36 -0.87 5.65
CA SER A 284 -18.12 -2.29 5.40
C SER A 284 -19.26 -2.84 4.56
N LYS A 285 -18.96 -3.42 3.39
CA LYS A 285 -20.00 -3.99 2.51
C LYS A 285 -20.85 -5.05 3.21
N LEU A 286 -20.28 -5.79 4.17
CA LEU A 286 -20.98 -6.84 4.93
C LEU A 286 -22.06 -6.29 5.86
N GLN A 287 -21.98 -5.02 6.28
CA GLN A 287 -23.05 -4.37 7.06
C GLN A 287 -24.28 -4.06 6.19
N HIS A 288 -24.14 -4.10 4.87
CA HIS A 288 -25.15 -3.79 3.86
C HIS A 288 -25.54 -5.04 3.04
N HIS A 289 -25.49 -6.22 3.65
CA HIS A 289 -25.80 -7.49 2.98
C HIS A 289 -27.28 -7.58 2.55
N GLU A 290 -28.20 -7.27 3.47
CA GLU A 290 -29.65 -7.36 3.22
C GLU A 290 -30.24 -6.07 2.60
N ASP A 291 -29.43 -5.02 2.45
CA ASP A 291 -29.92 -3.67 2.14
C ASP A 291 -30.49 -3.54 0.73
N ASP A 292 -31.81 -3.42 0.65
CA ASP A 292 -32.56 -3.20 -0.59
C ASP A 292 -32.54 -1.73 -1.06
N ILE A 293 -31.46 -1.00 -0.76
CA ILE A 293 -31.31 0.46 -0.93
C ILE A 293 -31.59 0.96 -2.36
N ILE A 294 -31.39 0.13 -3.38
CA ILE A 294 -31.78 0.41 -4.77
C ILE A 294 -33.28 0.72 -4.90
N TYR A 295 -34.11 0.05 -4.13
CA TYR A 295 -35.57 0.13 -4.20
C TYR A 295 -36.16 1.16 -3.22
N ARG A 296 -35.32 1.76 -2.36
CA ARG A 296 -35.71 2.79 -1.37
C ARG A 296 -35.37 4.19 -1.89
N CYS A 297 -36.31 4.80 -2.60
CA CYS A 297 -36.15 6.10 -3.27
C CYS A 297 -35.53 7.20 -2.40
N GLY A 298 -34.37 7.72 -2.83
CA GLY A 298 -33.66 8.82 -2.22
C GLY A 298 -32.75 8.43 -1.05
N GLU A 299 -32.66 7.15 -0.71
CA GLU A 299 -31.74 6.62 0.30
C GLU A 299 -30.33 6.41 -0.26
N LEU A 300 -29.31 6.68 0.55
CA LEU A 300 -27.90 6.62 0.17
C LEU A 300 -27.08 6.01 1.32
N PHE A 301 -25.92 5.45 1.01
CA PHE A 301 -24.97 5.05 2.05
C PHE A 301 -24.50 6.26 2.86
N PRO A 302 -24.10 6.08 4.14
CA PRO A 302 -23.67 7.16 5.01
C PRO A 302 -22.68 8.13 4.34
N GLU A 303 -23.01 9.42 4.36
CA GLU A 303 -22.21 10.50 3.78
C GLU A 303 -20.76 10.47 4.33
N PRO A 304 -19.74 10.24 3.48
CA PRO A 304 -18.34 10.27 3.90
C PRO A 304 -17.86 11.72 4.10
N PRO A 305 -16.76 11.94 4.86
CA PRO A 305 -16.20 13.26 5.04
C PRO A 305 -15.85 13.95 3.72
N TYR A 306 -16.07 15.26 3.64
CA TYR A 306 -15.76 16.04 2.45
C TYR A 306 -14.23 16.09 2.24
N PRO A 307 -13.74 16.20 0.99
CA PRO A 307 -12.31 16.32 0.72
C PRO A 307 -11.61 17.41 1.54
N ARG A 308 -12.27 18.56 1.77
CA ARG A 308 -11.73 19.65 2.61
C ARG A 308 -11.52 19.24 4.08
N GLU A 309 -12.37 18.39 4.62
CA GLU A 309 -12.23 17.88 5.99
C GLU A 309 -11.08 16.86 6.05
N VAL A 310 -10.90 16.04 5.02
CA VAL A 310 -9.74 15.15 4.86
C VAL A 310 -8.42 15.93 4.80
N TYR A 311 -8.37 17.08 4.12
CA TYR A 311 -7.20 17.97 4.14
C TYR A 311 -6.86 18.54 5.52
N THR A 312 -7.85 18.68 6.42
CA THR A 312 -7.65 19.13 7.81
C THR A 312 -7.35 17.97 8.76
N MET A 313 -7.86 16.77 8.48
CA MET A 313 -7.69 15.58 9.32
C MET A 313 -6.32 14.92 9.16
N GLU A 314 -5.72 14.94 7.96
CA GLU A 314 -4.43 14.29 7.71
C GLU A 314 -3.45 15.22 6.98
N SER A 315 -2.26 15.33 7.57
CA SER A 315 -1.15 16.17 7.10
C SER A 315 -0.21 15.40 6.17
N GLU A 316 0.01 14.10 6.42
CA GLU A 316 0.91 13.26 5.64
C GLU A 316 0.33 13.02 4.24
N PRO A 317 1.05 13.37 3.15
CA PRO A 317 0.50 13.35 1.80
C PRO A 317 -0.08 12.01 1.34
N ASN A 318 0.53 10.88 1.68
CA ASN A 318 0.13 9.56 1.17
C ASN A 318 -1.08 9.00 1.91
N LYS A 319 -1.12 9.08 3.25
CA LYS A 319 -2.30 8.81 4.07
C LYS A 319 -3.46 9.71 3.68
N ARG A 320 -3.23 11.02 3.50
CA ARG A 320 -4.26 11.94 3.01
C ARG A 320 -4.79 11.50 1.64
N ARG A 321 -3.92 11.06 0.74
CA ARG A 321 -4.31 10.53 -0.57
C ARG A 321 -5.13 9.25 -0.43
N ALA A 322 -4.74 8.33 0.44
CA ALA A 322 -5.50 7.12 0.77
C ALA A 322 -6.93 7.45 1.23
N LEU A 323 -7.06 8.38 2.18
CA LEU A 323 -8.37 8.84 2.66
C LEU A 323 -9.20 9.51 1.55
N LEU A 324 -8.57 10.30 0.67
CA LEU A 324 -9.25 10.90 -0.48
C LEU A 324 -9.73 9.85 -1.49
N LEU A 325 -8.98 8.76 -1.71
CA LEU A 325 -9.40 7.63 -2.54
C LEU A 325 -10.58 6.86 -1.91
N SER A 326 -10.55 6.62 -0.61
CA SER A 326 -11.67 6.02 0.15
C SER A 326 -12.96 6.85 0.01
N VAL A 327 -12.83 8.17 0.14
CA VAL A 327 -13.92 9.12 -0.05
C VAL A 327 -14.39 9.13 -1.51
N GLU A 328 -13.50 9.05 -2.51
CA GLU A 328 -13.85 8.97 -3.93
C GLU A 328 -14.67 7.71 -4.26
N CYS A 329 -14.29 6.56 -3.70
CA CYS A 329 -15.00 5.28 -3.87
C CYS A 329 -16.46 5.39 -3.40
N MET A 330 -16.69 5.86 -2.17
CA MET A 330 -18.03 5.99 -1.61
C MET A 330 -18.90 7.06 -2.25
N ASN A 331 -18.30 8.18 -2.65
CA ASN A 331 -19.03 9.19 -3.39
C ASN A 331 -19.44 8.68 -4.79
N THR A 332 -18.63 7.83 -5.41
CA THR A 332 -18.96 7.22 -6.71
C THR A 332 -20.09 6.19 -6.58
N LEU A 333 -20.08 5.36 -5.54
CA LEU A 333 -21.21 4.49 -5.19
C LEU A 333 -22.51 5.30 -5.00
N ASN A 334 -22.46 6.34 -4.16
CA ASN A 334 -23.62 7.17 -3.88
C ASN A 334 -24.10 8.00 -5.08
N GLU A 335 -23.20 8.46 -5.96
CA GLU A 335 -23.61 9.09 -7.23
C GLU A 335 -24.36 8.09 -8.13
N GLY A 336 -23.89 6.84 -8.21
CA GLY A 336 -24.58 5.76 -8.92
C GLY A 336 -26.00 5.51 -8.38
N LEU A 337 -26.16 5.46 -7.05
CA LEU A 337 -27.47 5.35 -6.40
C LEU A 337 -28.42 6.51 -6.77
N VAL A 338 -27.94 7.77 -6.69
CA VAL A 338 -28.73 8.96 -7.06
C VAL A 338 -29.21 8.88 -8.52
N LEU A 339 -28.35 8.40 -9.43
CA LEU A 339 -28.70 8.26 -10.85
C LEU A 339 -29.66 7.10 -11.10
N ARG A 340 -29.47 5.96 -10.41
CA ARG A 340 -30.37 4.80 -10.47
C ARG A 340 -31.77 5.16 -10.02
N HIS A 341 -31.92 5.75 -8.83
CA HIS A 341 -33.22 6.22 -8.32
C HIS A 341 -33.90 7.20 -9.28
N ALA A 342 -33.13 8.11 -9.91
CA ALA A 342 -33.68 9.01 -10.92
C ALA A 342 -34.15 8.28 -12.19
N ALA A 343 -33.45 7.22 -12.61
CA ALA A 343 -33.86 6.36 -13.72
C ALA A 343 -35.08 5.48 -13.39
N ASP A 344 -35.25 5.10 -12.13
CA ASP A 344 -36.45 4.40 -11.61
C ASP A 344 -37.67 5.32 -11.39
N GLY A 345 -37.55 6.61 -11.74
CA GLY A 345 -38.64 7.57 -11.63
C GLY A 345 -38.91 8.04 -10.19
N CYS A 346 -37.98 7.82 -9.25
CA CYS A 346 -38.12 8.33 -7.89
C CYS A 346 -38.32 9.86 -7.86
N PRO A 347 -39.10 10.39 -6.90
CA PRO A 347 -39.21 11.83 -6.69
C PRO A 347 -37.83 12.47 -6.51
N LYS A 348 -37.63 13.68 -7.04
CA LYS A 348 -36.36 14.41 -6.87
C LYS A 348 -36.04 14.51 -5.36
N PRO A 349 -34.86 14.05 -4.91
CA PRO A 349 -34.53 14.06 -3.50
C PRO A 349 -34.49 15.49 -2.97
N LYS A 350 -34.83 15.66 -1.68
CA LYS A 350 -34.72 16.96 -1.00
C LYS A 350 -33.29 17.47 -1.11
N TRP A 351 -33.12 18.79 -1.28
CA TRP A 351 -31.79 19.37 -1.36
C TRP A 351 -31.00 19.10 -0.09
N SER A 352 -29.75 18.68 -0.24
CA SER A 352 -28.76 18.56 0.82
C SER A 352 -27.40 19.08 0.34
N LYS A 353 -26.53 19.44 1.28
CA LYS A 353 -25.13 19.82 1.00
C LYS A 353 -24.41 18.71 0.22
N TYR A 354 -24.66 17.45 0.57
CA TYR A 354 -24.08 16.26 -0.05
C TYR A 354 -24.51 16.07 -1.51
N LEU A 355 -25.81 16.11 -1.78
CA LEU A 355 -26.35 16.00 -3.14
C LEU A 355 -25.90 17.17 -4.04
N SER A 356 -25.61 18.33 -3.46
CA SER A 356 -24.99 19.46 -4.15
C SER A 356 -23.50 19.19 -4.46
N PHE A 357 -22.77 18.55 -3.55
CA PHE A 357 -21.37 18.16 -3.74
C PHE A 357 -21.19 17.04 -4.78
N LEU A 358 -22.02 15.99 -4.76
CA LEU A 358 -22.00 14.94 -5.80
C LEU A 358 -22.25 15.51 -7.20
N LYS A 359 -23.00 16.63 -7.31
CA LYS A 359 -23.25 17.34 -8.58
C LYS A 359 -22.24 18.46 -8.87
N SER A 360 -21.20 18.60 -8.05
CA SER A 360 -20.24 19.71 -8.15
C SER A 360 -19.11 19.43 -9.14
N LYS A 361 -18.55 20.51 -9.73
CA LYS A 361 -17.32 20.44 -10.52
C LYS A 361 -16.14 19.86 -9.71
N THR A 362 -16.13 20.05 -8.39
CA THR A 362 -15.10 19.51 -7.49
C THR A 362 -15.11 17.99 -7.50
N PHE A 363 -16.28 17.36 -7.31
CA PHE A 363 -16.38 15.90 -7.35
C PHE A 363 -16.13 15.35 -8.76
N ALA A 364 -16.67 15.99 -9.79
CA ALA A 364 -16.42 15.62 -11.18
C ALA A 364 -14.92 15.67 -11.57
N ASN A 365 -14.15 16.60 -11.01
CA ASN A 365 -12.70 16.68 -11.21
C ASN A 365 -11.92 15.60 -10.43
N LEU A 366 -12.35 15.28 -9.20
CA LEU A 366 -11.72 14.22 -8.39
C LEU A 366 -11.91 12.85 -9.05
N SER A 367 -13.15 12.54 -9.42
CA SER A 367 -13.59 11.28 -10.03
C SER A 367 -13.52 11.27 -11.56
N ARG A 368 -12.70 12.14 -12.16
CA ARG A 368 -12.43 12.13 -13.61
C ARG A 368 -11.73 10.81 -14.00
N PRO A 369 -11.96 10.27 -15.22
CA PRO A 369 -11.25 9.08 -15.68
C PRO A 369 -9.73 9.19 -15.52
N LYS A 370 -9.11 8.16 -14.95
CA LYS A 370 -7.66 8.01 -14.84
C LYS A 370 -7.16 7.26 -16.07
N ILE A 371 -6.00 7.61 -16.59
CA ILE A 371 -5.38 6.89 -17.70
C ILE A 371 -4.24 6.06 -17.10
N PHE A 372 -4.23 4.76 -17.38
CA PHE A 372 -3.08 3.93 -17.05
C PHE A 372 -1.87 4.48 -17.80
N SER A 373 -0.88 4.96 -17.05
CA SER A 373 0.40 5.38 -17.61
C SER A 373 1.38 4.26 -17.33
N PRO A 374 1.80 3.47 -18.35
CA PRO A 374 2.84 2.47 -18.14
C PRO A 374 4.08 3.17 -17.58
N GLY A 375 4.55 2.72 -16.41
CA GLY A 375 5.84 3.13 -15.88
C GLY A 375 6.92 2.85 -16.93
N VAL A 376 7.88 3.77 -17.09
CA VAL A 376 8.90 3.72 -18.16
C VAL A 376 9.75 2.46 -18.01
N GLN A 377 9.37 1.40 -18.72
CA GLN A 377 10.07 0.12 -18.69
C GLN A 377 9.99 -0.61 -20.04
N GLN A 378 10.62 -0.01 -21.06
CA GLN A 378 11.15 -0.70 -22.25
C GLN A 378 12.19 0.19 -22.95
N THR A 379 13.14 -0.44 -23.64
CA THR A 379 14.31 0.16 -24.32
C THR A 379 15.37 0.83 -23.43
N MET A 380 16.23 0.00 -22.82
CA MET A 380 17.66 0.29 -22.65
C MET A 380 18.47 -0.99 -22.94
N GLU A 381 18.52 -1.37 -24.22
CA GLU A 381 19.59 -2.23 -24.75
C GLU A 381 20.42 -1.39 -25.73
N ALA A 382 21.75 -1.43 -25.57
CA ALA A 382 22.80 -0.94 -26.47
C ALA A 382 22.75 0.52 -26.98
N GLY A 383 23.74 1.32 -26.57
CA GLY A 383 24.05 2.62 -27.19
C GLY A 383 25.01 3.48 -26.36
N GLU A 384 26.24 3.65 -26.84
CA GLU A 384 27.32 4.40 -26.16
C GLU A 384 27.15 5.93 -26.24
N ASP A 385 27.82 6.62 -25.32
CA ASP A 385 28.31 8.01 -25.35
C ASP A 385 27.50 9.11 -26.08
N GLN A 386 26.88 9.98 -25.26
CA GLN A 386 27.07 11.44 -25.38
C GLN A 386 26.55 12.22 -24.16
N GLN A 387 27.43 12.96 -23.48
CA GLN A 387 27.05 14.21 -22.80
C GLN A 387 26.73 15.26 -23.88
N PRO A 388 25.75 16.19 -23.71
CA PRO A 388 25.96 17.30 -22.76
C PRO A 388 24.72 18.00 -22.11
N LEU A 389 25.03 18.69 -21.00
CA LEU A 389 24.48 19.96 -20.47
C LEU A 389 22.97 20.13 -20.10
N PHE A 390 22.79 20.42 -18.80
CA PHE A 390 21.76 21.27 -18.16
C PHE A 390 20.28 21.13 -18.55
N GLY A 391 19.52 20.41 -17.72
CA GLY A 391 18.06 20.51 -17.69
C GLY A 391 17.32 19.42 -16.93
N GLU A 392 17.91 18.76 -15.92
CA GLU A 392 17.29 17.59 -15.30
C GLU A 392 16.07 17.93 -14.43
N THR A 393 14.89 17.68 -14.99
CA THR A 393 13.73 17.28 -14.18
C THR A 393 14.02 15.90 -13.60
N MET A 394 14.39 15.84 -12.31
CA MET A 394 14.82 14.60 -11.62
C MET A 394 13.86 13.44 -11.88
N LYS A 395 14.39 12.31 -12.34
CA LYS A 395 13.69 11.01 -12.30
C LYS A 395 13.38 10.67 -10.83
N PRO A 396 12.24 10.06 -10.50
CA PRO A 396 11.99 9.60 -9.13
C PRO A 396 13.08 8.60 -8.73
N HIS A 397 13.76 8.86 -7.62
CA HIS A 397 14.73 7.93 -7.07
C HIS A 397 14.03 6.70 -6.46
N PRO A 398 14.63 5.49 -6.54
CA PRO A 398 14.08 4.27 -5.95
C PRO A 398 13.72 4.41 -4.48
N LYS A 399 12.65 3.73 -4.03
CA LYS A 399 12.27 3.73 -2.61
C LYS A 399 13.26 2.94 -1.77
N ILE A 400 13.55 3.46 -0.59
CA ILE A 400 14.45 2.85 0.39
C ILE A 400 13.71 2.59 1.69
N HIS A 401 14.05 1.50 2.37
CA HIS A 401 13.71 1.28 3.78
C HIS A 401 14.97 0.84 4.53
N THR A 402 15.19 1.43 5.71
CA THR A 402 16.37 1.14 6.54
C THR A 402 15.99 0.17 7.66
N VAL A 403 16.78 -0.87 7.88
CA VAL A 403 16.59 -1.79 9.02
C VAL A 403 17.88 -1.95 9.82
N PHE A 404 17.75 -2.19 11.12
CA PHE A 404 18.87 -2.49 12.00
C PHE A 404 18.46 -3.47 13.10
N SER A 405 19.37 -4.34 13.53
CA SER A 405 19.10 -5.38 14.52
C SER A 405 19.53 -4.95 15.93
N THR A 406 18.77 -5.36 16.95
CA THR A 406 18.95 -5.03 18.37
C THR A 406 18.41 -6.14 19.26
N GLU A 407 18.86 -6.20 20.52
CA GLU A 407 18.27 -7.07 21.56
C GLU A 407 17.62 -6.25 22.69
N CYS A 408 16.68 -6.83 23.44
CA CYS A 408 16.05 -6.20 24.63
C CYS A 408 17.07 -5.97 25.77
N SER A 409 17.94 -4.96 25.67
CA SER A 409 18.93 -4.64 26.71
C SER A 409 19.29 -3.15 26.75
N PRO A 410 19.71 -2.61 27.91
CA PRO A 410 20.19 -1.23 28.04
C PRO A 410 21.32 -0.88 27.06
N TYR A 411 22.15 -1.86 26.70
CA TYR A 411 23.22 -1.72 25.71
C TYR A 411 22.70 -1.25 24.35
N PHE A 412 21.62 -1.85 23.85
CA PHE A 412 21.03 -1.48 22.56
C PHE A 412 20.07 -0.29 22.65
N ASP A 413 19.59 0.07 23.84
CA ASP A 413 18.72 1.24 24.03
C ASP A 413 19.45 2.54 23.69
N TRP A 414 20.64 2.78 24.24
CA TRP A 414 21.39 4.01 23.95
C TRP A 414 21.94 4.04 22.52
N GLN A 415 22.28 2.87 21.96
CA GLN A 415 22.64 2.72 20.54
C GLN A 415 21.45 3.09 19.62
N THR A 416 20.26 2.59 19.94
CA THR A 416 19.01 2.95 19.23
C THR A 416 18.77 4.46 19.25
N VAL A 417 18.94 5.12 20.42
CA VAL A 417 18.79 6.57 20.54
C VAL A 417 19.78 7.33 19.64
N GLY A 418 21.05 6.93 19.63
CA GLY A 418 22.08 7.50 18.75
C GLY A 418 21.78 7.33 17.26
N LEU A 419 21.50 6.09 16.84
CA LEU A 419 21.19 5.76 15.45
C LEU A 419 19.94 6.50 14.96
N ILE A 420 18.82 6.44 15.70
CA ILE A 420 17.57 7.11 15.34
C ILE A 420 17.73 8.63 15.29
N HIS A 421 18.47 9.24 16.22
CA HIS A 421 18.76 10.67 16.16
C HIS A 421 19.55 11.04 14.90
N SER A 422 20.62 10.29 14.62
CA SER A 422 21.47 10.52 13.45
C SER A 422 20.76 10.28 12.12
N PHE A 423 19.87 9.28 12.04
CA PHE A 423 19.03 9.01 10.88
C PHE A 423 18.22 10.25 10.47
N HIS A 424 17.50 10.86 11.41
CA HIS A 424 16.70 12.07 11.15
C HIS A 424 17.56 13.29 10.75
N LEU A 425 18.76 13.44 11.33
CA LEU A 425 19.67 14.54 10.99
C LEU A 425 20.37 14.35 9.64
N SER A 426 20.63 13.11 9.24
CA SER A 426 21.38 12.78 8.02
C SER A 426 20.64 13.08 6.72
N GLY A 427 19.31 13.27 6.80
CA GLY A 427 18.45 13.36 5.62
C GLY A 427 18.26 12.03 4.90
N GLN A 428 18.53 10.89 5.56
CA GLN A 428 18.36 9.56 4.98
C GLN A 428 16.92 9.38 4.47
N PRO A 429 16.72 9.13 3.15
CA PRO A 429 15.40 8.89 2.60
C PRO A 429 14.82 7.54 3.04
N GLY A 430 13.49 7.49 3.10
CA GLY A 430 12.75 6.27 3.46
C GLY A 430 12.37 6.20 4.93
N ASN A 431 11.74 5.09 5.32
CA ASN A 431 11.44 4.77 6.71
C ASN A 431 12.59 3.97 7.35
N ILE A 432 12.62 3.93 8.68
CA ILE A 432 13.51 3.07 9.46
C ILE A 432 12.71 2.09 10.33
N THR A 433 13.19 0.86 10.51
CA THR A 433 12.61 -0.12 11.43
C THR A 433 13.69 -0.87 12.21
N ARG A 434 13.53 -0.87 13.53
CA ARG A 434 14.33 -1.68 14.45
C ARG A 434 13.81 -3.10 14.46
N LEU A 435 14.68 -4.07 14.24
CA LEU A 435 14.42 -5.49 14.41
C LEU A 435 14.86 -5.84 15.83
N LEU A 436 13.90 -6.04 16.73
CA LEU A 436 14.14 -6.17 18.17
C LEU A 436 13.96 -7.63 18.59
N SER A 437 15.08 -8.32 18.77
CA SER A 437 15.17 -9.73 19.16
C SER A 437 15.14 -9.89 20.68
N CYS A 438 14.12 -10.56 21.21
CA CYS A 438 13.94 -10.71 22.66
C CYS A 438 13.48 -12.10 23.05
N THR A 439 13.79 -12.52 24.27
CA THR A 439 13.08 -13.64 24.90
C THR A 439 11.70 -13.16 25.39
N ASP A 440 10.77 -14.10 25.60
CA ASP A 440 9.46 -13.78 26.17
C ASP A 440 9.58 -13.20 27.60
N GLU A 441 10.65 -13.54 28.33
CA GLU A 441 10.93 -13.04 29.68
C GLU A 441 11.41 -11.59 29.65
N ASP A 442 12.38 -11.27 28.78
CA ASP A 442 12.95 -9.93 28.64
C ASP A 442 11.88 -8.97 28.09
N LEU A 443 11.11 -9.40 27.09
CA LEU A 443 10.08 -8.58 26.45
C LEU A 443 8.97 -8.13 27.42
N LYS A 444 8.69 -8.90 28.48
CA LYS A 444 7.72 -8.54 29.53
C LYS A 444 8.22 -7.43 30.47
N GLN A 445 9.54 -7.23 30.58
CA GLN A 445 10.18 -6.29 31.51
C GLN A 445 10.88 -5.13 30.80
N TYR A 446 11.05 -5.24 29.47
CA TYR A 446 11.67 -4.23 28.63
C TYR A 446 10.91 -2.90 28.67
N LYS A 447 11.65 -1.80 28.51
CA LYS A 447 11.11 -0.43 28.61
C LYS A 447 11.27 0.36 27.31
N GLY A 448 12.30 0.08 26.52
CA GLY A 448 12.66 0.83 25.31
C GLY A 448 11.77 0.55 24.09
N HIS A 449 10.50 0.21 24.26
CA HIS A 449 9.58 -0.15 23.17
C HIS A 449 9.37 0.99 22.15
N ASP A 450 9.38 2.23 22.63
CA ASP A 450 9.07 3.46 21.89
C ASP A 450 10.30 4.19 21.31
N LEU A 451 11.52 3.64 21.50
CA LEU A 451 12.77 4.25 21.02
C LEU A 451 12.88 4.31 19.48
N ALA A 452 12.18 3.42 18.77
CA ALA A 452 12.16 3.34 17.31
C ALA A 452 10.85 2.66 16.82
N PRO A 453 10.42 2.89 15.56
CA PRO A 453 9.48 1.98 14.90
C PRO A 453 10.05 0.56 14.94
N THR A 454 9.35 -0.38 15.57
CA THR A 454 9.93 -1.67 15.98
C THR A 454 9.14 -2.85 15.42
N HIS A 455 9.85 -3.78 14.79
CA HIS A 455 9.38 -5.14 14.50
C HIS A 455 9.94 -6.07 15.57
N TYR A 456 9.07 -6.81 16.27
CA TYR A 456 9.48 -7.75 17.31
C TYR A 456 9.88 -9.09 16.68
N VAL A 457 10.98 -9.65 17.16
CA VAL A 457 11.59 -10.89 16.66
C VAL A 457 11.81 -11.84 17.85
N PRO A 458 11.49 -13.14 17.74
CA PRO A 458 11.93 -14.13 18.72
C PRO A 458 13.46 -14.18 18.78
N SER A 459 14.06 -14.07 19.96
CA SER A 459 15.52 -14.19 20.10
C SER A 459 16.00 -15.57 19.68
N MET A 460 16.97 -15.58 18.75
CA MET A 460 17.76 -16.75 18.37
C MET A 460 19.13 -16.75 19.08
N SER A 461 19.38 -15.83 20.04
CA SER A 461 20.65 -15.74 20.79
C SER A 461 21.05 -17.05 21.46
N ARG A 462 20.07 -17.93 21.73
CA ARG A 462 20.30 -19.31 22.11
C ARG A 462 19.64 -20.24 21.09
N HIS A 463 20.44 -21.00 20.36
CA HIS A 463 19.97 -21.86 19.28
C HIS A 463 19.03 -22.96 19.82
N PRO A 464 17.82 -23.15 19.25
CA PRO A 464 16.78 -23.99 19.87
C PRO A 464 17.11 -25.48 19.93
N LEU A 465 17.87 -26.02 18.97
CA LEU A 465 18.25 -27.45 18.94
C LEU A 465 19.55 -27.75 19.71
N THR A 466 20.64 -27.01 19.44
CA THR A 466 21.97 -27.26 20.04
C THR A 466 22.17 -26.62 21.40
N GLY A 467 21.38 -25.59 21.74
CA GLY A 467 21.56 -24.79 22.95
C GLY A 467 22.76 -23.83 22.92
N ASP A 468 23.50 -23.75 21.79
CA ASP A 468 24.63 -22.84 21.61
C ASP A 468 24.20 -21.38 21.80
N TRP A 469 25.05 -20.57 22.44
CA TRP A 469 24.76 -19.16 22.67
C TRP A 469 25.57 -18.30 21.71
N TYR A 470 24.87 -17.64 20.78
CA TYR A 470 25.46 -16.82 19.73
C TYR A 470 24.53 -15.67 19.33
N PRO A 471 24.56 -14.51 20.03
CA PRO A 471 23.63 -13.40 19.81
C PRO A 471 23.64 -12.79 18.41
N ALA A 472 24.78 -12.82 17.69
CA ALA A 472 24.89 -12.18 16.38
C ALA A 472 23.95 -12.80 15.32
N ILE A 473 23.54 -14.07 15.47
CA ILE A 473 22.55 -14.73 14.60
C ILE A 473 21.18 -14.02 14.57
N ASN A 474 20.88 -13.17 15.56
CA ASN A 474 19.68 -12.34 15.56
C ASN A 474 19.61 -11.39 14.35
N LYS A 475 20.74 -11.00 13.75
CA LYS A 475 20.76 -10.13 12.58
C LYS A 475 20.17 -10.84 11.34
N PRO A 476 20.70 -11.99 10.86
CA PRO A 476 20.07 -12.74 9.78
C PRO A 476 18.68 -13.26 10.14
N ALA A 477 18.50 -13.80 11.36
CA ALA A 477 17.20 -14.30 11.80
C ALA A 477 16.13 -13.19 11.86
N GLY A 478 16.49 -12.00 12.33
CA GLY A 478 15.61 -10.84 12.39
C GLY A 478 15.24 -10.29 11.02
N VAL A 479 16.20 -10.22 10.09
CA VAL A 479 15.93 -9.81 8.70
C VAL A 479 14.99 -10.81 8.01
N LEU A 480 15.25 -12.12 8.15
CA LEU A 480 14.37 -13.17 7.61
C LEU A 480 12.97 -13.13 8.26
N HIS A 481 12.90 -12.97 9.58
CA HIS A 481 11.64 -12.86 10.31
C HIS A 481 10.84 -11.62 9.88
N TRP A 482 11.50 -10.49 9.66
CA TRP A 482 10.88 -9.25 9.17
C TRP A 482 10.28 -9.42 7.77
N LEU A 483 11.06 -9.96 6.82
CA LEU A 483 10.60 -10.25 5.45
C LEU A 483 9.37 -11.17 5.41
N ASN A 484 9.32 -12.16 6.30
CA ASN A 484 8.25 -13.17 6.31
C ASN A 484 6.97 -12.73 7.06
N HIS A 485 7.04 -11.68 7.88
CA HIS A 485 5.91 -11.24 8.72
C HIS A 485 5.39 -9.83 8.39
N VAL A 486 6.15 -9.01 7.67
CA VAL A 486 5.68 -7.71 7.16
C VAL A 486 5.08 -7.92 5.77
N GLY A 487 3.75 -7.81 5.67
CA GLY A 487 2.99 -8.23 4.49
C GLY A 487 3.32 -7.49 3.19
N ASP A 488 3.59 -6.19 3.26
CA ASP A 488 4.10 -5.40 2.14
C ASP A 488 5.21 -4.46 2.63
N ILE A 489 6.32 -4.42 1.90
CA ILE A 489 7.51 -3.63 2.19
C ILE A 489 7.64 -2.65 1.02
N ASP A 490 7.19 -1.41 1.22
CA ASP A 490 7.18 -0.36 0.18
C ASP A 490 8.58 0.24 -0.08
N ALA A 491 9.55 -0.61 -0.41
CA ALA A 491 10.91 -0.24 -0.77
C ALA A 491 11.52 -1.18 -1.82
N GLU A 492 12.24 -0.59 -2.76
CA GLU A 492 13.02 -1.31 -3.78
C GLU A 492 14.39 -1.72 -3.24
N TYR A 493 14.99 -0.90 -2.39
CA TYR A 493 16.27 -1.17 -1.73
C TYR A 493 16.13 -1.15 -0.21
N ILE A 494 16.75 -2.14 0.43
CA ILE A 494 16.88 -2.19 1.87
C ILE A 494 18.30 -1.80 2.25
N VAL A 495 18.42 -0.82 3.15
CA VAL A 495 19.68 -0.45 3.80
C VAL A 495 19.72 -1.15 5.15
N ILE A 496 20.62 -2.12 5.33
CA ILE A 496 20.82 -2.82 6.60
C ILE A 496 22.01 -2.19 7.32
N LEU A 497 21.81 -1.80 8.57
CA LEU A 497 22.80 -1.17 9.44
C LEU A 497 22.95 -1.96 10.74
N ASP A 498 24.08 -1.77 11.42
CA ASP A 498 24.27 -2.19 12.81
C ASP A 498 23.80 -1.08 13.78
N ALA A 499 23.46 -1.45 15.01
CA ALA A 499 22.95 -0.49 16.00
C ALA A 499 24.02 0.51 16.48
N ASP A 500 25.30 0.14 16.41
CA ASP A 500 26.46 0.96 16.76
C ASP A 500 26.96 1.83 15.59
N MET A 501 26.02 2.37 14.83
CA MET A 501 26.27 3.27 13.71
C MET A 501 25.66 4.66 13.93
N ILE A 502 26.41 5.71 13.58
CA ILE A 502 25.94 7.11 13.52
C ILE A 502 25.99 7.61 12.08
N LEU A 503 24.86 8.05 11.54
CA LEU A 503 24.81 8.66 10.21
C LEU A 503 25.30 10.11 10.23
N ARG A 504 26.10 10.44 9.21
CA ARG A 504 26.62 11.78 8.87
C ARG A 504 25.97 12.36 7.62
N GLY A 505 25.38 11.51 6.78
CA GLY A 505 24.67 11.85 5.56
C GLY A 505 23.91 10.64 5.02
N PRO A 506 23.19 10.79 3.90
CA PRO A 506 22.38 9.72 3.36
C PRO A 506 23.24 8.61 2.72
N ILE A 507 22.67 7.41 2.71
CA ILE A 507 23.19 6.17 2.14
C ILE A 507 22.17 5.75 1.08
N THR A 508 22.46 6.03 -0.19
CA THR A 508 21.49 5.86 -1.27
C THR A 508 22.00 4.87 -2.34
N PRO A 509 21.13 4.02 -2.90
CA PRO A 509 21.52 3.03 -3.91
C PRO A 509 22.01 3.68 -5.20
N TRP A 510 21.55 4.89 -5.53
CA TRP A 510 21.97 5.61 -6.74
C TRP A 510 23.30 6.36 -6.60
N GLU A 511 23.69 6.82 -5.41
CA GLU A 511 25.03 7.38 -5.20
C GLU A 511 26.10 6.28 -5.14
N PHE A 512 25.77 5.10 -4.63
CA PHE A 512 26.70 3.99 -4.46
C PHE A 512 26.58 2.87 -5.51
N ASN A 513 25.76 3.06 -6.55
CA ASN A 513 25.57 2.12 -7.66
C ASN A 513 25.05 0.71 -7.27
N ALA A 514 24.18 0.62 -6.26
CA ALA A 514 23.49 -0.64 -5.95
C ALA A 514 22.49 -0.98 -7.05
N SER A 515 22.48 -2.25 -7.48
CA SER A 515 21.49 -2.77 -8.43
C SER A 515 21.12 -4.22 -8.13
N ARG A 516 20.13 -4.76 -8.85
CA ARG A 516 19.79 -6.19 -8.79
C ARG A 516 21.01 -7.05 -9.14
N GLY A 517 21.29 -8.08 -8.34
CA GLY A 517 22.51 -8.91 -8.42
C GLY A 517 23.79 -8.24 -7.90
N HIS A 518 23.76 -6.93 -7.65
CA HIS A 518 24.91 -6.11 -7.25
C HIS A 518 24.58 -5.27 -6.00
N PRO A 519 24.45 -5.92 -4.83
CA PRO A 519 24.38 -5.21 -3.55
C PRO A 519 25.62 -4.35 -3.31
N VAL A 520 25.47 -3.21 -2.64
CA VAL A 520 26.59 -2.41 -2.14
C VAL A 520 26.91 -2.86 -0.73
N SER A 521 28.20 -2.95 -0.39
CA SER A 521 28.61 -3.17 0.99
C SER A 521 29.99 -2.57 1.29
N THR A 522 30.38 -2.55 2.56
CA THR A 522 31.69 -2.01 3.00
C THR A 522 32.71 -3.14 3.19
N PRO A 523 34.02 -2.92 2.90
CA PRO A 523 35.01 -3.98 2.91
C PRO A 523 35.37 -4.41 4.34
N TYR A 524 35.20 -5.71 4.62
CA TYR A 524 35.61 -6.37 5.86
C TYR A 524 36.81 -7.27 5.56
N GLU A 525 37.97 -6.65 5.30
CA GLU A 525 39.21 -7.34 4.84
C GLU A 525 39.73 -8.42 5.80
N TYR A 526 39.29 -8.42 7.06
CA TYR A 526 39.62 -9.45 8.05
C TYR A 526 38.89 -10.78 7.80
N LEU A 527 37.91 -10.83 6.89
CA LEU A 527 37.22 -12.06 6.47
C LEU A 527 38.08 -12.90 5.51
N ILE A 528 39.31 -13.23 5.92
CA ILE A 528 40.31 -13.96 5.11
C ILE A 528 39.85 -15.35 4.63
N GLY A 529 38.80 -15.90 5.23
CA GLY A 529 38.18 -17.17 4.86
C GLY A 529 37.52 -17.19 3.47
N CYS A 530 37.24 -16.03 2.86
CA CYS A 530 36.87 -15.98 1.44
C CYS A 530 38.04 -16.33 0.50
N ASP A 531 39.29 -16.21 0.95
CA ASP A 531 40.49 -16.41 0.13
C ASP A 531 41.18 -17.78 0.40
N ASN A 532 40.53 -18.69 1.14
CA ASN A 532 41.12 -19.98 1.55
C ASN A 532 40.10 -21.13 1.58
N GLU A 533 40.55 -22.30 2.06
CA GLU A 533 39.77 -23.56 2.13
C GLU A 533 38.41 -23.42 2.85
N LEU A 534 38.23 -22.44 3.74
CA LEU A 534 36.94 -22.16 4.39
C LEU A 534 35.83 -21.84 3.38
N ALA A 535 36.14 -21.12 2.29
CA ALA A 535 35.19 -20.86 1.22
C ALA A 535 34.85 -22.12 0.42
N GLU A 536 35.84 -22.97 0.14
CA GLU A 536 35.62 -24.24 -0.59
C GLU A 536 34.79 -25.24 0.23
N MET A 537 34.88 -25.21 1.56
CA MET A 537 34.06 -26.02 2.46
C MET A 537 32.63 -25.51 2.59
N HIS A 538 32.43 -24.18 2.66
CA HIS A 538 31.14 -23.58 2.99
C HIS A 538 30.39 -22.93 1.83
N THR A 539 30.92 -22.90 0.60
CA THR A 539 30.12 -22.53 -0.57
C THR A 539 30.46 -23.32 -1.83
N SER A 540 29.44 -23.59 -2.64
CA SER A 540 29.58 -24.15 -3.98
C SER A 540 30.19 -23.17 -5.00
N HIS A 541 30.32 -21.90 -4.64
CA HIS A 541 30.72 -20.78 -5.50
C HIS A 541 31.77 -19.86 -4.84
N PRO A 542 32.92 -20.38 -4.39
CA PRO A 542 33.94 -19.60 -3.66
C PRO A 542 34.44 -18.38 -4.45
N GLU A 543 34.39 -18.39 -5.79
CA GLU A 543 34.75 -17.27 -6.65
C GLU A 543 33.84 -16.03 -6.50
N TYR A 544 32.67 -16.19 -5.86
CA TYR A 544 31.72 -15.12 -5.50
C TYR A 544 31.79 -14.69 -4.02
N CYS A 545 32.75 -15.19 -3.23
CA CYS A 545 32.92 -14.77 -1.83
C CYS A 545 33.58 -13.38 -1.75
N ASP A 546 32.76 -12.32 -1.69
CA ASP A 546 33.26 -10.97 -1.42
C ASP A 546 33.47 -10.75 0.09
N LYS A 547 34.60 -10.14 0.49
CA LYS A 547 34.93 -9.84 1.89
C LYS A 547 34.23 -8.57 2.37
N VAL A 548 32.95 -8.68 2.72
CA VAL A 548 32.07 -7.53 2.94
C VAL A 548 31.22 -7.62 4.21
N GLY A 549 30.73 -6.47 4.67
CA GLY A 549 29.77 -6.37 5.76
C GLY A 549 29.51 -4.93 6.18
N GLY A 550 28.97 -4.75 7.39
CA GLY A 550 28.64 -3.44 7.95
C GLY A 550 27.40 -2.84 7.31
N VAL A 551 27.56 -1.78 6.53
CA VAL A 551 26.46 -1.20 5.75
C VAL A 551 26.20 -2.06 4.53
N ILE A 552 24.95 -2.49 4.35
CA ILE A 552 24.52 -3.27 3.17
C ILE A 552 23.39 -2.51 2.49
N ILE A 553 23.49 -2.28 1.17
CA ILE A 553 22.39 -1.78 0.34
C ILE A 553 22.03 -2.88 -0.66
N MET A 554 20.87 -3.52 -0.48
CA MET A 554 20.47 -4.68 -1.28
C MET A 554 19.07 -4.46 -1.87
N HIS A 555 18.88 -4.83 -3.14
CA HIS A 555 17.56 -4.81 -3.75
C HIS A 555 16.63 -5.84 -3.08
N ILE A 556 15.37 -5.49 -2.81
CA ILE A 556 14.43 -6.30 -2.01
C ILE A 556 14.25 -7.74 -2.56
N ASP A 557 14.22 -7.91 -3.87
CA ASP A 557 14.08 -9.24 -4.51
C ASP A 557 15.34 -10.12 -4.42
N ASP A 558 16.51 -9.53 -4.18
CA ASP A 558 17.72 -10.29 -3.87
C ASP A 558 17.73 -10.62 -2.38
N LEU A 559 17.40 -9.65 -1.53
CA LEU A 559 17.26 -9.84 -0.09
C LEU A 559 16.27 -10.96 0.28
N ARG A 560 15.13 -11.04 -0.42
CA ARG A 560 14.12 -12.11 -0.25
C ARG A 560 14.66 -13.52 -0.51
N LYS A 561 15.62 -13.68 -1.43
CA LYS A 561 16.29 -14.97 -1.69
C LYS A 561 17.43 -15.18 -0.68
N PHE A 562 18.20 -14.12 -0.45
CA PHE A 562 19.43 -14.13 0.33
C PHE A 562 19.20 -14.35 1.83
N ALA A 563 18.15 -13.80 2.44
CA ALA A 563 17.97 -13.83 3.89
C ALA A 563 17.90 -15.26 4.48
N MET A 564 17.39 -16.24 3.73
CA MET A 564 17.41 -17.64 4.16
C MET A 564 18.82 -18.25 4.08
N TYR A 565 19.56 -17.98 3.00
CA TYR A 565 20.96 -18.42 2.85
C TYR A 565 21.87 -17.79 3.91
N TRP A 566 21.67 -16.51 4.24
CA TRP A 566 22.42 -15.83 5.30
C TRP A 566 22.25 -16.54 6.64
N LEU A 567 21.03 -16.90 7.03
CA LEU A 567 20.79 -17.64 8.26
C LEU A 567 21.40 -19.05 8.21
N LEU A 568 21.13 -19.82 7.15
CA LEU A 568 21.61 -21.19 7.01
C LEU A 568 23.15 -21.28 6.98
N LYS A 569 23.83 -20.40 6.23
CA LYS A 569 25.29 -20.36 6.18
C LYS A 569 25.90 -19.80 7.47
N THR A 570 25.19 -18.95 8.21
CA THR A 570 25.58 -18.58 9.57
C THR A 570 25.56 -19.79 10.50
N GLU A 571 24.50 -20.61 10.46
CA GLU A 571 24.40 -21.83 11.27
C GLU A 571 25.45 -22.88 10.87
N GLU A 572 25.72 -23.03 9.57
CA GLU A 572 26.74 -23.95 9.03
C GLU A 572 28.15 -23.60 9.53
N VAL A 573 28.59 -22.36 9.33
CA VAL A 573 29.90 -21.87 9.82
C VAL A 573 29.97 -21.88 11.35
N ARG A 574 28.85 -21.58 12.04
CA ARG A 574 28.78 -21.63 13.51
C ARG A 574 28.81 -23.06 14.07
N PHE A 575 28.43 -24.06 13.28
CA PHE A 575 28.53 -25.46 13.67
C PHE A 575 29.98 -25.97 13.51
N ASP A 576 30.72 -25.45 12.53
CA ASP A 576 32.11 -25.82 12.25
C ASP A 576 33.11 -25.17 13.23
N LYS A 577 33.16 -25.74 14.44
CA LYS A 577 34.07 -25.32 15.51
C LYS A 577 35.53 -25.73 15.27
N GLU A 578 35.79 -26.63 14.31
CA GLU A 578 37.15 -27.09 14.01
C GLU A 578 37.93 -26.03 13.22
N HIS A 579 37.25 -25.28 12.35
CA HIS A 579 37.86 -24.25 11.50
C HIS A 579 37.79 -22.82 12.06
N TYR A 580 37.43 -22.64 13.35
CA TYR A 580 37.42 -21.34 14.03
C TYR A 580 38.78 -20.63 14.14
N ALA A 581 39.88 -21.32 13.84
CA ALA A 581 41.24 -20.81 14.02
C ALA A 581 41.48 -19.48 13.29
N THR A 582 42.18 -18.54 13.94
CA THR A 582 42.43 -17.19 13.42
C THR A 582 43.14 -17.17 12.05
N ASN A 583 43.93 -18.20 11.71
CA ASN A 583 44.58 -18.33 10.39
C ASN A 583 43.64 -18.74 9.25
N LEU A 584 42.43 -19.22 9.56
CA LEU A 584 41.39 -19.56 8.59
C LEU A 584 40.30 -18.49 8.53
N THR A 585 39.83 -18.02 9.69
CA THR A 585 38.68 -17.11 9.79
C THR A 585 39.06 -15.65 9.99
N GLY A 586 40.27 -15.34 10.45
CA GLY A 586 40.58 -13.99 10.95
C GLY A 586 39.84 -13.60 12.23
N ASP A 587 39.09 -14.52 12.88
CA ASP A 587 38.54 -14.29 14.22
C ASP A 587 39.70 -14.24 15.22
N ILE A 588 40.04 -13.03 15.68
CA ILE A 588 41.11 -12.79 16.66
C ILE A 588 40.86 -13.48 18.02
N TYR A 589 39.64 -13.93 18.27
CA TYR A 589 39.26 -14.67 19.48
C TYR A 589 39.15 -16.19 19.26
N SER A 590 39.29 -16.69 18.01
CA SER A 590 39.09 -18.10 17.63
C SER A 590 37.81 -18.71 18.22
N SER A 591 36.71 -17.95 18.21
CA SER A 591 35.49 -18.20 18.97
C SER A 591 34.25 -18.41 18.09
N GLY A 592 34.39 -18.20 16.79
CA GLY A 592 33.31 -18.17 15.81
C GLY A 592 32.42 -16.94 15.99
N TRP A 593 32.94 -15.82 16.51
CA TRP A 593 32.12 -14.63 16.77
C TRP A 593 31.63 -13.97 15.47
N ILE A 594 32.45 -14.04 14.41
CA ILE A 594 32.17 -13.49 13.07
C ILE A 594 31.50 -14.50 12.11
N SER A 595 30.97 -15.63 12.62
CA SER A 595 30.30 -16.65 11.79
C SER A 595 29.14 -16.09 10.96
N GLU A 596 28.44 -15.06 11.46
CA GLU A 596 27.36 -14.35 10.77
C GLU A 596 27.84 -13.50 9.58
N MET A 597 29.07 -13.00 9.64
CA MET A 597 29.69 -12.24 8.54
C MET A 597 30.18 -13.18 7.42
N TYR A 598 30.66 -14.38 7.79
CA TYR A 598 30.90 -15.46 6.85
C TYR A 598 29.59 -16.03 6.27
N GLY A 599 28.57 -16.21 7.10
CA GLY A 599 27.23 -16.59 6.67
C GLY A 599 26.64 -15.60 5.66
N TYR A 600 26.91 -14.31 5.83
CA TYR A 600 26.58 -13.29 4.82
C TYR A 600 27.33 -13.56 3.50
N SER A 601 28.65 -13.64 3.56
CA SER A 601 29.53 -13.72 2.39
C SER A 601 29.30 -15.02 1.59
N PHE A 602 29.25 -16.17 2.25
CA PHE A 602 28.94 -17.46 1.64
C PHE A 602 27.48 -17.56 1.17
N GLY A 603 26.52 -17.00 1.93
CA GLY A 603 25.12 -16.97 1.51
C GLY A 603 24.87 -16.12 0.28
N ALA A 604 25.68 -15.07 0.05
CA ALA A 604 25.64 -14.24 -1.14
C ALA A 604 26.33 -14.95 -2.33
N ALA A 605 27.40 -15.69 -2.06
CA ALA A 605 28.12 -16.51 -3.04
C ALA A 605 27.25 -17.63 -3.63
N GLU A 606 26.44 -18.34 -2.82
CA GLU A 606 25.45 -19.33 -3.30
C GLU A 606 24.47 -18.73 -4.33
N LEU A 607 24.14 -17.45 -4.18
CA LEU A 607 23.25 -16.72 -5.10
C LEU A 607 24.01 -15.98 -6.22
N LYS A 608 25.34 -16.09 -6.26
CA LYS A 608 26.24 -15.39 -7.21
C LYS A 608 26.05 -13.88 -7.23
N LEU A 609 25.68 -13.30 -6.09
CA LEU A 609 25.65 -11.85 -5.92
C LEU A 609 27.09 -11.33 -5.98
N ARG A 610 27.31 -10.19 -6.64
CA ARG A 610 28.65 -9.59 -6.75
C ARG A 610 28.65 -8.16 -6.25
N HIS A 611 29.32 -7.91 -5.13
CA HIS A 611 29.18 -6.65 -4.41
C HIS A 611 29.88 -5.48 -5.11
N VAL A 612 29.23 -4.32 -5.06
CA VAL A 612 29.89 -3.03 -5.26
C VAL A 612 30.48 -2.64 -3.90
N VAL A 613 31.78 -2.90 -3.74
CA VAL A 613 32.49 -2.65 -2.47
C VAL A 613 32.92 -1.19 -2.39
N SER A 614 32.43 -0.45 -1.40
CA SER A 614 32.75 0.98 -1.23
C SER A 614 33.44 1.26 0.11
N ARG A 615 34.65 1.84 0.04
CA ARG A 615 35.38 2.40 1.19
C ARG A 615 34.83 3.75 1.63
N GLU A 616 33.99 4.41 0.83
CA GLU A 616 33.54 5.79 1.08
C GLU A 616 32.33 5.90 2.02
N ILE A 617 31.65 4.79 2.33
CA ILE A 617 30.41 4.82 3.13
C ILE A 617 30.72 4.94 4.62
N LEU A 618 31.63 4.10 5.13
CA LEU A 618 31.81 3.84 6.56
C LEU A 618 33.25 4.10 7.01
N ILE A 619 33.40 4.70 8.18
CA ILE A 619 34.69 4.79 8.89
C ILE A 619 34.52 4.44 10.36
N TYR A 620 35.52 3.76 10.93
CA TYR A 620 35.63 3.58 12.38
C TYR A 620 36.24 4.85 13.00
N PRO A 621 35.62 5.47 14.02
CA PRO A 621 36.28 6.49 14.82
C PRO A 621 37.67 6.00 15.29
N GLY A 622 38.66 6.90 15.31
CA GLY A 622 40.05 6.54 15.60
C GLY A 622 40.84 5.99 14.40
N TYR A 623 40.24 5.81 13.23
CA TYR A 623 40.96 5.48 11.99
C TYR A 623 41.31 6.77 11.22
N VAL A 624 42.43 6.76 10.50
CA VAL A 624 42.82 7.88 9.62
C VAL A 624 41.89 7.89 8.39
N PRO A 625 41.18 9.00 8.11
CA PRO A 625 40.31 9.07 6.94
C PRO A 625 41.09 9.18 5.64
N GLU A 626 40.56 8.59 4.57
CA GLU A 626 41.07 8.79 3.21
C GLU A 626 40.83 10.23 2.73
N GLN A 627 41.81 10.80 2.01
CA GLN A 627 41.79 12.22 1.65
C GLN A 627 40.65 12.53 0.67
N GLY A 628 39.81 13.50 1.03
CA GLY A 628 38.67 13.95 0.21
C GLY A 628 37.38 13.13 0.38
N VAL A 629 37.44 11.97 1.05
CA VAL A 629 36.27 11.10 1.26
C VAL A 629 35.31 11.71 2.29
N LYS A 630 34.01 11.67 1.97
CA LYS A 630 32.93 12.19 2.83
C LYS A 630 32.09 11.05 3.40
N TYR A 631 32.68 10.32 4.34
CA TYR A 631 32.04 9.19 5.04
C TYR A 631 30.61 9.50 5.49
N ARG A 632 29.69 8.58 5.18
CA ARG A 632 28.26 8.67 5.50
C ARG A 632 27.93 8.08 6.87
N VAL A 633 28.76 7.17 7.38
CA VAL A 633 28.52 6.43 8.63
C VAL A 633 29.78 6.37 9.49
N PHE A 634 29.65 6.63 10.78
CA PHE A 634 30.59 6.15 11.80
C PHE A 634 30.15 4.79 12.31
N HIS A 635 31.06 3.82 12.38
CA HIS A 635 30.83 2.55 13.08
C HIS A 635 31.68 2.53 14.35
N TYR A 636 31.07 2.72 15.52
CA TYR A 636 31.80 2.83 16.80
C TYR A 636 31.95 1.48 17.51
N GLY A 637 32.19 0.42 16.71
CA GLY A 637 32.27 -0.96 17.19
C GLY A 637 33.52 -1.33 17.99
N LEU A 638 34.54 -0.46 17.97
CA LEU A 638 35.86 -0.64 18.59
C LEU A 638 36.16 0.53 19.55
N GLU A 639 37.13 0.36 20.45
CA GLU A 639 37.66 1.47 21.25
C GLU A 639 38.34 2.51 20.35
N PHE A 640 38.13 3.79 20.65
CA PHE A 640 38.85 4.89 20.04
C PHE A 640 39.18 6.00 21.06
N SER A 641 40.24 6.76 20.81
CA SER A 641 40.73 7.78 21.74
C SER A 641 41.20 9.06 21.06
N VAL A 642 41.16 10.17 21.81
CA VAL A 642 41.66 11.49 21.44
C VAL A 642 42.34 12.10 22.68
N GLY A 643 43.67 12.05 22.72
CA GLY A 643 44.45 12.43 23.89
C GLY A 643 44.11 11.52 25.09
N ASN A 644 43.69 12.13 26.21
CA ASN A 644 43.33 11.41 27.44
C ASN A 644 41.85 10.94 27.47
N TRP A 645 41.05 11.27 26.45
CA TRP A 645 39.67 10.82 26.33
C TRP A 645 39.62 9.55 25.47
N SER A 646 38.91 8.51 25.93
CA SER A 646 38.57 7.35 25.10
C SER A 646 37.10 6.96 25.25
N PHE A 647 36.60 6.26 24.24
CA PHE A 647 35.27 5.67 24.21
C PHE A 647 35.39 4.23 23.70
N ASP A 648 34.83 3.30 24.48
CA ASP A 648 34.53 1.94 24.06
C ASP A 648 33.10 1.63 24.50
N LYS A 649 32.26 1.20 23.54
CA LYS A 649 30.88 0.79 23.78
C LYS A 649 30.76 -0.33 24.83
N ALA A 650 31.74 -1.23 24.94
CA ALA A 650 31.69 -2.35 25.88
C ALA A 650 31.61 -1.90 27.35
N ASN A 651 32.18 -0.75 27.69
CA ASN A 651 32.13 -0.13 29.03
C ASN A 651 30.73 0.40 29.45
N TRP A 652 29.74 0.27 28.56
CA TRP A 652 28.37 0.78 28.71
C TRP A 652 27.29 -0.28 28.41
N ARG A 653 27.65 -1.58 28.47
CA ARG A 653 26.70 -2.70 28.28
C ARG A 653 25.57 -2.72 29.31
N ASP A 654 25.92 -2.65 30.59
CA ASP A 654 24.95 -2.85 31.68
C ASP A 654 24.39 -1.53 32.27
N LYS A 655 24.64 -0.39 31.60
CA LYS A 655 24.27 0.94 32.10
C LYS A 655 23.00 1.45 31.43
N ASP A 656 21.95 1.68 32.22
CA ASP A 656 20.69 2.28 31.77
C ASP A 656 20.79 3.82 31.67
N ILE A 657 21.57 4.28 30.69
CA ILE A 657 21.78 5.72 30.40
C ILE A 657 20.50 6.35 29.85
N VAL A 658 19.66 5.57 29.15
CA VAL A 658 18.43 6.07 28.51
C VAL A 658 17.35 6.42 29.53
N ASN A 659 17.17 5.62 30.59
CA ASN A 659 16.20 5.94 31.65
C ASN A 659 16.80 6.73 32.83
N THR A 660 18.13 6.77 32.98
CA THR A 660 18.76 7.65 33.98
C THR A 660 18.82 9.08 33.45
N CYS A 661 17.92 9.93 33.93
CA CYS A 661 17.83 11.33 33.50
C CYS A 661 19.18 12.06 33.57
N TRP A 662 19.54 12.74 32.48
CA TRP A 662 20.77 13.51 32.28
C TRP A 662 22.08 12.70 32.36
N ALA A 663 22.00 11.36 32.31
CA ALA A 663 23.19 10.54 32.14
C ALA A 663 23.75 10.68 30.71
N GLN A 664 25.07 10.82 30.61
CA GLN A 664 25.76 10.97 29.33
C GLN A 664 27.12 10.24 29.36
N PHE A 665 27.73 10.08 28.19
CA PHE A 665 29.11 9.60 28.08
C PHE A 665 30.10 10.73 28.47
N PRO A 666 31.37 10.40 28.78
CA PRO A 666 32.39 11.40 29.06
C PRO A 666 32.51 12.39 27.90
N ASP A 667 32.49 13.68 28.18
CA ASP A 667 32.51 14.69 27.12
C ASP A 667 33.83 14.64 26.33
N PRO A 668 33.78 14.59 24.99
CA PRO A 668 34.97 14.60 24.16
C PRO A 668 35.67 15.97 24.22
N PRO A 669 37.00 16.00 24.01
CA PRO A 669 37.77 17.25 24.07
C PRO A 669 37.28 18.29 23.05
N ASP A 670 37.52 19.57 23.36
CA ASP A 670 37.16 20.65 22.46
C ASP A 670 38.07 20.61 21.19
N PRO A 671 37.51 20.66 19.96
CA PRO A 671 38.29 20.70 18.72
C PRO A 671 39.37 21.79 18.63
N SER A 672 39.25 22.86 19.42
CA SER A 672 40.27 23.91 19.52
C SER A 672 41.54 23.50 20.28
N THR A 673 41.48 22.45 21.11
CA THR A 673 42.64 21.94 21.88
C THR A 673 43.46 20.88 21.14
N LEU A 674 43.03 20.50 19.92
CA LEU A 674 43.74 19.53 19.09
C LEU A 674 45.04 20.09 18.52
N ASP A 675 46.06 19.23 18.48
CA ASP A 675 47.24 19.45 17.65
C ASP A 675 46.85 19.52 16.17
N ARG A 676 47.48 20.46 15.45
CA ARG A 676 47.25 20.77 14.04
C ARG A 676 48.49 20.56 13.17
N THR A 677 49.56 20.00 13.72
CA THR A 677 50.81 19.73 12.98
C THR A 677 50.67 18.60 11.95
N ASP A 678 49.85 17.59 12.24
CA ASP A 678 49.54 16.47 11.36
C ASP A 678 48.05 16.51 10.96
N GLU A 679 47.79 16.71 9.67
CA GLU A 679 46.43 16.81 9.13
C GLU A 679 45.65 15.49 9.22
N ASN A 680 46.31 14.34 9.08
CA ASN A 680 45.68 13.02 9.17
C ASN A 680 45.24 12.73 10.62
N ILE A 681 46.10 13.03 11.59
CA ILE A 681 45.79 12.90 13.02
C ILE A 681 44.70 13.91 13.42
N LEU A 682 44.75 15.14 12.91
CA LEU A 682 43.72 16.16 13.15
C LEU A 682 42.36 15.70 12.63
N GLN A 683 42.25 15.24 11.38
CA GLN A 683 40.99 14.78 10.79
C GLN A 683 40.44 13.54 11.52
N LYS A 684 41.29 12.55 11.83
CA LYS A 684 40.93 11.40 12.69
C LYS A 684 40.30 11.87 14.01
N ASN A 685 40.98 12.78 14.72
CA ASN A 685 40.54 13.25 16.02
C ASN A 685 39.22 14.05 15.94
N LEU A 686 39.05 14.87 14.89
CA LEU A 686 37.81 15.61 14.64
C LEU A 686 36.63 14.67 14.40
N LEU A 687 36.80 13.62 13.60
CA LEU A 687 35.78 12.60 13.35
C LEU A 687 35.43 11.81 14.63
N SER A 688 36.42 11.44 15.43
CA SER A 688 36.21 10.81 16.75
C SER A 688 35.40 11.70 17.70
N ILE A 689 35.73 12.99 17.78
CA ILE A 689 34.97 13.96 18.59
C ILE A 689 33.55 14.13 18.05
N GLU A 690 33.37 14.19 16.71
CA GLU A 690 32.04 14.29 16.08
C GLU A 690 31.14 13.10 16.49
N CYS A 691 31.66 11.88 16.45
CA CYS A 691 30.94 10.68 16.88
C CYS A 691 30.54 10.74 18.36
N GLY A 692 31.48 11.08 19.25
CA GLY A 692 31.22 11.22 20.69
C GLY A 692 30.19 12.32 21.01
N LYS A 693 30.28 13.48 20.34
CA LYS A 693 29.33 14.59 20.53
C LYS A 693 27.92 14.22 20.07
N LYS A 694 27.77 13.56 18.91
CA LYS A 694 26.46 13.11 18.40
C LYS A 694 25.77 12.11 19.34
N LEU A 695 26.52 11.25 20.02
CA LEU A 695 26.00 10.33 21.03
C LEU A 695 25.47 11.07 22.28
N ASN A 696 26.22 12.03 22.83
CA ASN A 696 25.77 12.85 23.96
C ASN A 696 24.59 13.76 23.58
N GLU A 697 24.60 14.36 22.38
CA GLU A 697 23.51 15.18 21.84
C GLU A 697 22.19 14.38 21.74
N ALA A 698 22.26 13.14 21.23
CA ALA A 698 21.09 12.26 21.13
C ALA A 698 20.47 11.96 22.50
N LEU A 699 21.30 11.65 23.51
CA LEU A 699 20.86 11.39 24.88
C LEU A 699 20.26 12.64 25.55
N MET A 700 20.93 13.79 25.46
CA MET A 700 20.43 15.06 25.99
C MET A 700 19.05 15.41 25.42
N LEU A 701 18.87 15.28 24.10
CA LEU A 701 17.59 15.54 23.44
C LEU A 701 16.53 14.50 23.81
N HIS A 702 16.91 13.24 24.05
CA HIS A 702 15.99 12.20 24.54
C HIS A 702 15.50 12.51 25.97
N HIS A 703 16.39 12.86 26.90
CA HIS A 703 16.03 13.22 28.29
C HIS A 703 15.19 14.50 28.35
N SER A 704 15.52 15.50 27.51
CA SER A 704 14.71 16.71 27.35
C SER A 704 13.28 16.39 26.90
N LYS A 705 13.11 15.56 25.86
CA LYS A 705 11.79 15.12 25.37
C LYS A 705 10.99 14.32 26.40
N ARG A 706 11.65 13.61 27.32
CA ARG A 706 11.01 12.87 28.42
C ARG A 706 10.62 13.75 29.62
N ASN A 707 10.83 15.06 29.54
CA ASN A 707 10.61 16.00 30.64
C ASN A 707 11.34 15.57 31.93
N CYS A 708 12.59 15.11 31.79
CA CYS A 708 13.44 14.85 32.95
C CYS A 708 13.48 16.09 33.87
N PRO A 709 13.36 15.91 35.20
CA PRO A 709 13.33 17.04 36.12
C PRO A 709 14.61 17.85 36.03
N ASP A 710 14.50 19.18 36.12
CA ASP A 710 15.64 20.09 36.06
C ASP A 710 16.71 19.68 37.10
N PRO A 711 17.98 19.47 36.70
CA PRO A 711 19.03 19.04 37.62
C PRO A 711 19.32 20.05 38.76
N SER A 712 18.79 21.26 38.67
CA SER A 712 18.85 22.29 39.72
C SER A 712 17.63 22.31 40.67
N SER A 713 16.60 21.51 40.44
CA SER A 713 15.45 21.41 41.34
C SER A 713 15.78 20.56 42.59
N PRO A 714 15.51 21.06 43.82
CA PRO A 714 15.79 20.31 45.03
C PRO A 714 14.90 19.07 45.11
N ILE A 715 15.55 17.89 45.21
CA ILE A 715 14.88 16.60 45.34
C ILE A 715 14.02 16.61 46.61
N LEU A 716 12.68 16.59 46.45
CA LEU A 716 11.80 16.23 47.55
C LEU A 716 12.04 14.75 47.88
N THR A 717 12.78 14.50 48.96
CA THR A 717 12.96 13.16 49.51
C THR A 717 11.61 12.59 49.95
N SER A 718 11.03 11.69 49.14
CA SER A 718 9.95 10.82 49.59
C SER A 718 10.52 9.71 50.50
N PRO A 719 9.75 9.23 51.50
CA PRO A 719 10.35 8.48 52.61
C PRO A 719 10.74 7.05 52.25
N LYS A 720 11.70 6.51 53.00
CA LYS A 720 12.11 5.09 52.97
C LYS A 720 10.89 4.15 52.94
N LEU A 721 10.89 3.22 51.99
CA LEU A 721 9.98 2.08 52.01
C LEU A 721 10.46 1.07 53.07
N GLU A 722 10.08 1.28 54.32
CA GLU A 722 10.31 0.28 55.37
C GLU A 722 9.34 -0.89 55.29
N THR A 723 9.95 -2.05 55.49
CA THR A 723 9.44 -3.41 55.68
C THR A 723 7.98 -3.57 56.11
N ARG A 724 7.26 -4.43 55.36
CA ARG A 724 6.10 -5.25 55.78
C ARG A 724 5.78 -5.24 57.29
N THR A 725 4.58 -4.78 57.65
CA THR A 725 3.65 -5.57 58.50
C THR A 725 2.23 -5.00 58.43
N SER A 726 1.22 -5.88 58.49
CA SER A 726 -0.19 -5.47 58.44
C SER A 726 -0.75 -5.15 59.81
N ARG A 727 -1.73 -4.23 59.89
CA ARG A 727 -2.93 -4.37 60.74
C ARG A 727 -3.99 -3.27 60.51
N LYS A 728 -5.21 -3.73 60.22
CA LYS A 728 -6.54 -3.27 60.68
C LYS A 728 -6.99 -1.80 60.52
N PHE A 729 -8.11 -1.66 59.79
CA PHE A 729 -9.37 -0.97 60.16
C PHE A 729 -9.34 0.47 60.73
N GLY A 730 -10.03 1.40 60.05
CA GLY A 730 -10.28 2.75 60.59
C GLY A 730 -11.15 3.68 59.72
N LYS A 731 -12.42 3.31 59.55
CA LYS A 731 -13.60 4.07 59.06
C LYS A 731 -13.66 5.61 59.30
N ILE A 732 -14.58 6.27 58.56
CA ILE A 732 -15.35 7.53 58.88
C ILE A 732 -14.61 8.88 58.67
N GLU A 733 -15.18 9.98 58.12
CA GLU A 733 -16.42 10.26 57.35
C GLU A 733 -16.31 11.61 56.55
N GLU A 734 -17.23 11.80 55.59
CA GLU A 734 -17.86 13.04 55.03
C GLU A 734 -17.16 14.44 55.11
N LYS A 735 -16.90 15.16 53.99
CA LYS A 735 -17.82 15.98 53.12
C LYS A 735 -18.49 17.19 53.83
N PRO A 736 -19.01 18.23 53.11
CA PRO A 736 -18.60 18.90 51.84
C PRO A 736 -18.86 20.45 51.80
N LYS A 737 -18.77 21.07 50.60
CA LYS A 737 -19.32 22.41 50.17
C LYS A 737 -18.50 23.68 50.56
N THR A 738 -18.48 24.81 49.82
CA THR A 738 -19.30 25.27 48.67
C THR A 738 -18.56 26.25 47.71
N SER A 739 -19.08 26.35 46.48
CA SER A 739 -18.85 27.28 45.35
C SER A 739 -18.45 28.76 45.58
N THR A 740 -17.67 29.35 44.64
CA THR A 740 -18.12 30.48 43.76
C THR A 740 -17.22 30.67 42.52
N VAL A 741 -17.72 31.40 41.50
CA VAL A 741 -17.21 31.67 40.13
C VAL A 741 -17.81 33.02 39.68
N PRO A 742 -17.32 33.80 38.66
CA PRO A 742 -16.01 33.94 38.00
C PRO A 742 -15.42 35.37 38.10
N ALA A 743 -14.30 35.64 37.41
CA ALA A 743 -13.94 37.00 36.97
C ALA A 743 -13.48 37.01 35.49
N ARG A 744 -13.95 38.01 34.71
CA ARG A 744 -13.40 38.39 33.40
C ARG A 744 -12.52 39.62 33.57
N TYR A 745 -11.51 39.79 32.71
CA TYR A 745 -11.02 41.12 32.34
C TYR A 745 -10.70 41.18 30.84
N THR A 746 -10.85 42.38 30.30
CA THR A 746 -10.77 42.73 28.87
C THR A 746 -9.66 43.76 28.68
N GLN A 747 -8.97 43.77 27.54
CA GLN A 747 -8.34 45.02 27.06
C GLN A 747 -8.25 45.07 25.54
N GLU A 748 -8.66 46.20 24.97
CA GLU A 748 -8.50 46.60 23.56
C GLU A 748 -7.27 47.51 23.42
N LEU A 749 -6.69 47.63 22.22
CA LEU A 749 -6.63 48.95 21.55
C LEU A 749 -6.27 48.92 20.05
N SER A 750 -6.96 49.80 19.30
CA SER A 750 -6.56 50.58 18.11
C SER A 750 -6.20 49.92 16.75
N GLN A 751 -6.95 50.32 15.72
CA GLN A 751 -6.62 50.31 14.29
C GLN A 751 -6.30 51.73 13.78
N ALA A 752 -5.52 51.85 12.70
CA ALA A 752 -5.55 52.89 11.63
C ALA A 752 -4.36 52.62 10.65
N ASP A 753 -4.38 52.85 9.34
CA ASP A 753 -5.45 53.33 8.45
C ASP A 753 -5.27 52.86 6.98
N GLN A 754 -6.36 52.95 6.21
CA GLN A 754 -6.54 53.09 4.75
C GLN A 754 -5.48 52.64 3.72
N ASN A 755 -5.97 51.89 2.71
CA ASN A 755 -5.85 52.33 1.31
C ASN A 755 -7.00 51.74 0.45
N ASP A 756 -8.00 52.56 0.10
CA ASP A 756 -9.22 52.11 -0.60
C ASP A 756 -9.40 52.91 -1.90
N GLY A 757 -9.19 52.27 -3.06
CA GLY A 757 -8.94 53.03 -4.30
C GLY A 757 -9.09 52.31 -5.64
N HIS A 758 -9.68 51.10 -5.72
CA HIS A 758 -9.77 50.40 -7.02
C HIS A 758 -11.01 49.50 -7.26
N PHE A 759 -12.14 49.73 -6.58
CA PHE A 759 -13.33 48.85 -6.69
C PHE A 759 -14.66 49.50 -7.11
N ARG A 760 -14.63 50.60 -7.88
CA ARG A 760 -15.85 51.29 -8.38
C ARG A 760 -16.15 51.19 -9.88
N SER A 761 -15.18 50.85 -10.75
CA SER A 761 -15.43 50.75 -12.21
C SER A 761 -15.98 49.38 -12.67
N LEU A 762 -15.53 48.27 -12.08
CA LEU A 762 -15.93 46.91 -12.50
C LEU A 762 -17.43 46.61 -12.32
N LYS A 763 -18.11 47.21 -11.33
CA LYS A 763 -19.53 46.95 -11.07
C LYS A 763 -20.46 47.52 -12.14
N VAL A 764 -20.05 48.56 -12.87
CA VAL A 764 -20.84 49.16 -13.96
C VAL A 764 -20.79 48.27 -15.21
N TRP A 765 -19.61 47.73 -15.54
CA TRP A 765 -19.41 46.90 -16.73
C TRP A 765 -20.19 45.58 -16.66
N VAL A 766 -20.25 44.95 -15.48
CA VAL A 766 -21.03 43.72 -15.28
C VAL A 766 -22.53 43.97 -15.49
N VAL A 767 -23.08 45.07 -14.96
CA VAL A 767 -24.51 45.40 -15.13
C VAL A 767 -24.87 45.63 -16.61
N ALA A 768 -24.01 46.32 -17.38
CA ALA A 768 -24.21 46.50 -18.82
C ALA A 768 -24.19 45.17 -19.59
N LEU A 769 -23.30 44.23 -19.22
CA LEU A 769 -23.17 42.93 -19.86
C LEU A 769 -24.38 42.02 -19.58
N TRP A 770 -24.93 42.07 -18.37
CA TRP A 770 -26.17 41.39 -18.01
C TRP A 770 -27.40 41.98 -18.73
N ALA A 771 -27.46 43.30 -18.90
CA ALA A 771 -28.53 43.95 -19.67
C ALA A 771 -28.51 43.54 -21.16
N PHE A 772 -27.33 43.52 -21.80
CA PHE A 772 -27.18 43.05 -23.18
C PHE A 772 -27.53 41.56 -23.34
N SER A 773 -27.08 40.70 -22.42
CA SER A 773 -27.43 39.27 -22.45
C SER A 773 -28.93 39.03 -22.25
N GLY A 774 -29.58 39.82 -21.38
CA GLY A 774 -31.03 39.79 -21.18
C GLY A 774 -31.80 40.18 -22.43
N LEU A 775 -31.39 41.26 -23.12
CA LEU A 775 -32.00 41.68 -24.38
C LEU A 775 -31.87 40.60 -25.47
N GLY A 776 -30.68 40.01 -25.61
CA GLY A 776 -30.44 38.92 -26.56
C GLY A 776 -31.35 37.70 -26.31
N PHE A 777 -31.51 37.31 -25.04
CA PHE A 777 -32.41 36.21 -24.67
C PHE A 777 -33.88 36.52 -24.98
N VAL A 778 -34.34 37.77 -24.78
CA VAL A 778 -35.70 38.20 -25.13
C VAL A 778 -35.93 38.21 -26.65
N VAL A 779 -34.92 38.60 -27.45
CA VAL A 779 -35.00 38.52 -28.93
C VAL A 779 -35.11 37.07 -29.41
N VAL A 780 -34.28 36.16 -28.87
CA VAL A 780 -34.35 34.72 -29.20
C VAL A 780 -35.70 34.13 -28.79
N MET A 781 -36.18 34.42 -27.58
CA MET A 781 -37.49 33.94 -27.12
C MET A 781 -38.65 34.53 -27.93
N THR A 782 -38.60 35.81 -28.33
CA THR A 782 -39.65 36.37 -29.20
C THR A 782 -39.60 35.78 -30.61
N MET A 783 -38.44 35.41 -31.16
CA MET A 783 -38.37 34.64 -32.40
C MET A 783 -38.98 33.23 -32.26
N VAL A 784 -38.67 32.52 -31.17
CA VAL A 784 -39.20 31.16 -30.91
C VAL A 784 -40.73 31.18 -30.66
N PHE A 785 -41.25 32.15 -29.91
CA PHE A 785 -42.67 32.23 -29.57
C PHE A 785 -43.54 32.97 -30.62
N SER A 786 -42.94 33.73 -31.54
CA SER A 786 -43.66 34.27 -32.71
C SER A 786 -44.11 33.18 -33.68
N GLY A 787 -43.44 32.02 -33.68
CA GLY A 787 -43.72 30.91 -34.59
C GLY A 787 -45.02 30.11 -34.31
N ARG A 788 -45.78 30.42 -33.24
CA ARG A 788 -47.01 29.67 -32.89
C ARG A 788 -48.15 30.56 -32.37
N LYS A 789 -49.06 30.96 -33.27
CA LYS A 789 -50.38 31.52 -32.91
C LYS A 789 -51.50 30.96 -33.82
N SER A 790 -52.68 30.71 -33.22
CA SER A 790 -53.98 30.23 -33.77
C SER A 790 -54.22 28.70 -33.64
N LYS A 791 -55.35 28.12 -33.18
CA LYS A 791 -56.61 28.48 -32.46
C LYS A 791 -57.24 27.14 -31.95
N GLY A 792 -58.10 27.00 -30.93
CA GLY A 792 -58.51 27.91 -29.85
C GLY A 792 -59.87 27.57 -29.16
N THR A 793 -59.94 27.70 -27.82
CA THR A 793 -61.11 28.02 -26.94
C THR A 793 -62.20 26.99 -26.47
N LYS A 794 -62.65 27.24 -25.22
CA LYS A 794 -63.86 26.80 -24.44
C LYS A 794 -63.82 25.38 -23.81
N GLY A 795 -64.31 25.16 -22.58
CA GLY A 795 -65.02 26.03 -21.62
C GLY A 795 -65.04 25.51 -20.15
N LYS A 796 -65.68 26.26 -19.23
CA LYS A 796 -65.65 26.09 -17.76
C LYS A 796 -66.47 24.89 -17.23
N SER A 797 -66.08 24.30 -16.08
CA SER A 797 -66.75 24.47 -14.76
C SER A 797 -66.74 23.24 -13.80
N SER A 798 -65.99 23.39 -12.69
CA SER A 798 -66.28 22.97 -11.29
C SER A 798 -66.88 21.58 -10.91
N ARG A 799 -66.19 20.90 -9.96
CA ARG A 799 -66.68 20.20 -8.73
C ARG A 799 -67.75 19.08 -8.89
N SER A 800 -67.69 17.90 -8.26
CA SER A 800 -66.93 17.40 -7.11
C SER A 800 -67.33 15.95 -6.77
N ARG A 801 -66.54 15.33 -5.89
CA ARG A 801 -66.92 14.34 -4.85
C ARG A 801 -67.21 12.87 -5.22
N LYS A 802 -66.41 12.04 -4.52
CA LYS A 802 -66.76 10.86 -3.70
C LYS A 802 -66.89 9.48 -4.36
N ARG A 803 -66.03 8.57 -3.86
CA ARG A 803 -66.29 7.17 -3.44
C ARG A 803 -66.83 6.20 -4.52
N HIS A 804 -66.53 4.90 -4.50
CA HIS A 804 -66.12 4.04 -3.39
C HIS A 804 -65.06 2.99 -3.80
N SER A 805 -64.58 2.31 -2.77
CA SER A 805 -63.69 1.13 -2.64
C SER A 805 -63.84 -0.05 -3.63
N SER A 806 -62.86 -0.98 -3.49
CA SER A 806 -62.97 -2.46 -3.61
C SER A 806 -63.24 -3.06 -4.99
N GLN A 807 -62.70 -4.22 -5.39
CA GLN A 807 -61.62 -5.10 -4.86
C GLN A 807 -61.23 -6.08 -5.99
N ASP A 808 -60.15 -6.85 -5.80
CA ASP A 808 -59.90 -8.21 -6.33
C ASP A 808 -60.26 -8.54 -7.81
N SER A 809 -59.37 -9.06 -8.65
CA SER A 809 -58.87 -10.43 -8.47
C SER A 809 -57.94 -10.85 -9.61
N TRP A 810 -57.05 -11.79 -9.26
CA TRP A 810 -56.27 -12.72 -10.07
C TRP A 810 -56.72 -12.99 -11.53
N THR A 811 -55.74 -12.93 -12.44
CA THR A 811 -55.41 -14.03 -13.37
C THR A 811 -53.92 -13.98 -13.68
#